data_AF-A0A1T8MP97-F1
#
_entry.id   AF-A0A1T8MP97-F1
#
_cell.length_a   1.000
_cell.length_b   1.000
_cell.length_c   1.000
_cell.angle_alpha   90.00
_cell.angle_beta   90.00
_cell.angle_gamma   90.00
#
_symmetry.space_group_name_H-M   'P 1'
#
loop_
_entity.id
_entity.type
_entity.pdbx_description
1 polymer ?
#
loop_
_entity_poly.entity_id
_entity_poly.type
_entity_poly.pdbx_seq_one_letter_code
_entity_poly.pdbx_strand_id
1 'polypeptide(L)'
;MPAESHKHSAESGTVDQEAASSMISVQRRNLIFVAVLLGMLLAALDGTIVATALPTVVADLGDAGHQSWVVTSYLLASTVATAVMGKFGDLFGRRTVFITCIVIFAGGSLLCGMAGSMAMLVGARAIQGLGSGGLMVTATALIGEIIPMRERGRYQGILGAVFGVTTVIGPLLGGLFTDHLGWRWAFYINLPISVVVIMVAAGAIPALAKATRPVIDYWGIVLIGLGASALTLATSWGGTTYPWSSPVIIGLFASSIAAIGTFVWVESRVPEPILPPRLFRDPVFTICCVLSFVVGFAMLGVMTYLPTFMQFVNGVSATVSGLRTLPMVAGMLITSTGTGTLVGRTGRYKRYPVAGTAIMAIALVLLSRMNDSTPFVLQSLYLFILGVGIGASMQVLTLIVQNTARFDDLGVATSGVTFFRTIGSSFGAAIFGSLFSNFLTRELSSVNTPPQATQSPQALHALPHDAAVPVIHAYADSLDLVFLCAAPVAAVGFVLALFLKEVPLRGADTSLAVDMGEGFGMPNSVSPDKLLEIAIGNAMRGFPHVGLRKLREHAGVSMPIAPLWALVQANRFLRATGSAEVSRIAQWYRIPPEIVDPAFNELVANGYALRTNDHIWLTDSGREEVDKISEAINQYLIERLSRTPDFEDRADREQIQAALERISRRIVTDTDWRENPIAALPAASGAASPAR
;
A
#
# COMPACT_ATOMS: atom_id res chain seq x y z
N MET A 1 -4.24 -31.05 -21.04
CA MET A 1 -3.29 -29.92 -21.09
C MET A 1 -4.05 -28.61 -20.92
N PRO A 2 -4.07 -27.97 -19.73
CA PRO A 2 -4.62 -26.62 -19.57
C PRO A 2 -3.68 -25.64 -18.82
N ALA A 3 -2.36 -25.90 -18.78
CA ALA A 3 -1.42 -25.12 -17.96
C ALA A 3 -0.85 -23.85 -18.66
N GLU A 4 -1.01 -23.71 -19.98
CA GLU A 4 -0.39 -22.60 -20.74
C GLU A 4 -1.29 -21.35 -20.88
N SER A 5 -2.62 -21.48 -20.88
CA SER A 5 -3.51 -20.31 -21.05
C SER A 5 -3.54 -19.38 -19.83
N HIS A 6 -3.32 -19.92 -18.62
CA HIS A 6 -3.28 -19.12 -17.39
C HIS A 6 -2.01 -18.29 -17.21
N LYS A 7 -0.90 -18.64 -17.87
CA LYS A 7 0.35 -17.84 -17.83
C LYS A 7 0.28 -16.63 -18.74
N HIS A 8 -0.23 -16.79 -19.95
CA HIS A 8 -0.33 -15.69 -20.93
C HIS A 8 -1.31 -14.58 -20.51
N SER A 9 -2.37 -14.96 -19.79
CA SER A 9 -3.36 -14.02 -19.23
C SER A 9 -2.79 -13.20 -18.05
N ALA A 10 -1.84 -13.76 -17.30
CA ALA A 10 -1.24 -13.10 -16.14
C ALA A 10 -0.10 -12.15 -16.53
N GLU A 11 0.65 -12.46 -17.60
CA GLU A 11 1.72 -11.60 -18.11
C GLU A 11 1.19 -10.39 -18.89
N SER A 12 0.12 -10.55 -19.68
CA SER A 12 -0.53 -9.43 -20.40
C SER A 12 -1.11 -8.37 -19.44
N GLY A 13 -1.78 -8.79 -18.36
CA GLY A 13 -2.32 -7.86 -17.36
C GLY A 13 -1.26 -7.04 -16.60
N THR A 14 -0.03 -7.54 -16.48
CA THR A 14 1.07 -6.81 -15.83
C THR A 14 1.72 -5.75 -16.72
N VAL A 15 1.78 -5.98 -18.04
CA VAL A 15 2.41 -5.08 -19.02
C VAL A 15 1.53 -3.85 -19.31
N ASP A 16 0.20 -4.04 -19.41
CA ASP A 16 -0.76 -2.95 -19.63
C ASP A 16 -0.86 -1.98 -18.44
N GLN A 17 -0.51 -2.42 -17.23
CA GLN A 17 -0.63 -1.61 -16.00
C GLN A 17 0.65 -0.86 -15.61
N GLU A 18 1.84 -1.35 -15.96
CA GLU A 18 3.07 -0.53 -15.91
C GLU A 18 2.95 0.68 -16.85
N ALA A 19 2.26 0.52 -18.00
CA ALA A 19 1.89 1.62 -18.88
C ALA A 19 0.83 2.56 -18.23
N ALA A 20 -0.15 2.03 -17.50
CA ALA A 20 -1.16 2.87 -16.84
C ALA A 20 -0.64 3.66 -15.63
N SER A 21 0.25 3.07 -14.82
CA SER A 21 0.89 3.76 -13.69
C SER A 21 1.91 4.82 -14.13
N SER A 22 2.49 4.65 -15.33
CA SER A 22 3.33 5.67 -15.99
C SER A 22 2.53 6.77 -16.71
N MET A 23 1.20 6.62 -16.85
CA MET A 23 0.30 7.64 -17.42
C MET A 23 -0.27 8.65 -16.40
N ILE A 24 -0.07 8.48 -15.09
CA ILE A 24 -0.51 9.46 -14.08
C ILE A 24 0.61 10.49 -13.87
N SER A 25 0.34 11.77 -14.19
CA SER A 25 1.31 12.84 -13.95
C SER A 25 1.73 12.92 -12.47
N VAL A 26 2.99 13.25 -12.21
CA VAL A 26 3.56 13.36 -10.85
C VAL A 26 2.72 14.31 -9.97
N GLN A 27 2.18 15.38 -10.57
CA GLN A 27 1.29 16.33 -9.91
C GLN A 27 -0.01 15.68 -9.44
N ARG A 28 -0.66 14.87 -10.29
CA ARG A 28 -1.88 14.15 -9.95
C ARG A 28 -1.62 13.09 -8.88
N ARG A 29 -0.50 12.38 -8.95
CA ARG A 29 -0.05 11.41 -7.94
C ARG A 29 0.12 12.05 -6.56
N ASN A 30 0.82 13.19 -6.49
CA ASN A 30 1.02 13.92 -5.22
C ASN A 30 -0.31 14.44 -4.65
N LEU A 31 -1.21 14.93 -5.50
CA LEU A 31 -2.52 15.43 -5.08
C LEU A 31 -3.39 14.31 -4.51
N ILE A 32 -3.39 13.13 -5.14
CA ILE A 32 -4.07 11.94 -4.59
C ILE A 32 -3.44 11.53 -3.26
N PHE A 33 -2.10 11.51 -3.18
CA PHE A 33 -1.42 11.17 -1.94
C PHE A 33 -1.80 12.12 -0.80
N VAL A 34 -1.83 13.43 -1.03
CA VAL A 34 -2.27 14.41 -0.03
C VAL A 34 -3.72 14.17 0.41
N ALA A 35 -4.63 13.83 -0.51
CA ALA A 35 -6.01 13.50 -0.16
C ALA A 35 -6.09 12.26 0.74
N VAL A 36 -5.38 11.20 0.39
CA VAL A 36 -5.30 9.98 1.20
C VAL A 36 -4.71 10.28 2.57
N LEU A 37 -3.66 11.10 2.60
CA LEU A 37 -2.96 11.49 3.82
C LEU A 37 -3.87 12.30 4.76
N LEU A 38 -4.62 13.26 4.22
CA LEU A 38 -5.61 14.04 4.95
C LEU A 38 -6.74 13.16 5.49
N GLY A 39 -7.20 12.18 4.71
CA GLY A 39 -8.18 11.19 5.17
C GLY A 39 -7.63 10.39 6.35
N MET A 40 -6.41 9.87 6.27
CA MET A 40 -5.80 9.12 7.37
C MET A 40 -5.55 9.98 8.61
N LEU A 41 -5.11 11.22 8.42
CA LEU A 41 -4.93 12.21 9.49
C LEU A 41 -6.24 12.43 10.25
N LEU A 42 -7.36 12.56 9.53
CA LEU A 42 -8.70 12.71 10.10
C LEU A 42 -9.07 11.55 11.03
N ALA A 43 -8.91 10.31 10.55
CA ALA A 43 -9.23 9.11 11.32
C ALA A 43 -8.34 8.96 12.56
N ALA A 44 -7.06 9.32 12.44
CA ALA A 44 -6.12 9.27 13.56
C ALA A 44 -6.40 10.37 14.60
N LEU A 45 -6.74 11.59 14.17
CA LEU A 45 -7.01 12.73 15.07
C LEU A 45 -8.28 12.53 15.87
N ASP A 46 -9.32 11.95 15.28
CA ASP A 46 -10.58 11.70 15.96
C ASP A 46 -10.39 10.83 17.21
N GLY A 47 -9.61 9.75 17.11
CA GLY A 47 -9.33 8.88 18.26
C GLY A 47 -8.63 9.60 19.40
N THR A 48 -7.70 10.52 19.10
CA THR A 48 -6.91 11.24 20.11
C THR A 48 -7.63 12.43 20.71
N ILE A 49 -8.37 13.21 19.91
CA ILE A 49 -9.17 14.35 20.38
C ILE A 49 -10.30 13.85 21.30
N VAL A 50 -11.03 12.80 20.88
CA VAL A 50 -12.16 12.27 21.67
C VAL A 50 -11.69 11.71 23.00
N ALA A 51 -10.52 11.05 23.05
CA ALA A 51 -9.96 10.54 24.31
C ALA A 51 -9.76 11.66 25.35
N THR A 52 -9.34 12.85 24.92
CA THR A 52 -9.19 14.01 25.81
C THR A 52 -10.49 14.72 26.14
N ALA A 53 -11.48 14.70 25.23
CA ALA A 53 -12.77 15.34 25.46
C ALA A 53 -13.73 14.46 26.28
N LEU A 54 -13.45 13.16 26.41
CA LEU A 54 -14.34 12.17 27.01
C LEU A 54 -14.85 12.53 28.42
N PRO A 55 -14.02 13.03 29.36
CA PRO A 55 -14.52 13.42 30.68
C PRO A 55 -15.57 14.53 30.61
N THR A 56 -15.36 15.53 29.74
CA THR A 56 -16.30 16.64 29.54
C THR A 56 -17.60 16.19 28.88
N VAL A 57 -17.52 15.24 27.94
CA VAL A 57 -18.67 14.62 27.30
C VAL A 57 -19.57 13.93 28.33
N VAL A 58 -18.96 13.18 29.25
CA VAL A 58 -19.68 12.45 30.32
C VAL A 58 -20.32 13.44 31.30
N ALA A 59 -19.63 14.55 31.60
CA ALA A 59 -20.18 15.60 32.45
C ALA A 59 -21.41 16.30 31.83
N ASP A 60 -21.43 16.49 30.50
CA ASP A 60 -22.54 17.16 29.78
C ASP A 60 -23.73 16.23 29.52
N LEU A 61 -23.48 14.98 29.08
CA LEU A 61 -24.53 14.03 28.69
C LEU A 61 -25.05 13.15 29.84
N GLY A 62 -24.32 13.10 30.96
CA GLY A 62 -24.61 12.19 32.07
C GLY A 62 -24.34 10.72 31.72
N ASP A 63 -24.70 9.82 32.64
CA ASP A 63 -24.60 8.36 32.50
C ASP A 63 -23.16 7.83 32.28
N ALA A 64 -22.35 7.97 33.34
CA ALA A 64 -20.96 7.48 33.38
C ALA A 64 -20.82 5.97 33.09
N GLY A 65 -21.90 5.19 33.24
CA GLY A 65 -21.90 3.75 32.93
C GLY A 65 -21.62 3.44 31.46
N HIS A 66 -21.89 4.38 30.55
CA HIS A 66 -21.66 4.22 29.12
C HIS A 66 -20.36 4.89 28.61
N GLN A 67 -19.52 5.46 29.50
CA GLN A 67 -18.28 6.14 29.10
C GLN A 67 -17.31 5.23 28.33
N SER A 68 -17.11 4.00 28.81
CA SER A 68 -16.24 3.03 28.15
C SER A 68 -16.75 2.67 26.76
N TRP A 69 -18.07 2.61 26.58
CA TRP A 69 -18.72 2.27 25.32
C TRP A 69 -18.48 3.28 24.20
N VAL A 70 -18.20 4.56 24.50
CA VAL A 70 -17.87 5.60 23.50
C VAL A 70 -16.60 5.23 22.71
N VAL A 71 -15.61 4.65 23.40
CA VAL A 71 -14.35 4.20 22.78
C VAL A 71 -14.50 2.77 22.26
N THR A 72 -15.10 1.87 23.05
CA THR A 72 -15.25 0.46 22.67
C THR A 72 -16.09 0.28 21.40
N SER A 73 -17.22 0.98 21.25
CA SER A 73 -18.07 0.87 20.05
C SER A 73 -17.36 1.30 18.77
N TYR A 74 -16.58 2.38 18.84
CA TYR A 74 -15.76 2.87 17.73
C TYR A 74 -14.68 1.85 17.35
N LEU A 75 -13.93 1.34 18.33
CA LEU A 75 -12.90 0.33 18.08
C LEU A 75 -13.48 -0.97 17.52
N LEU A 76 -14.63 -1.40 18.03
CA LEU A 76 -15.35 -2.59 17.58
C LEU A 76 -15.73 -2.45 16.10
N ALA A 77 -16.44 -1.37 15.78
CA ALA A 77 -16.88 -1.08 14.41
C ALA A 77 -15.70 -0.90 13.46
N SER A 78 -14.64 -0.21 13.88
CA SER A 78 -13.42 -0.04 13.10
C SER A 78 -12.72 -1.37 12.82
N THR A 79 -12.69 -2.28 13.79
CA THR A 79 -12.07 -3.60 13.62
C THR A 79 -12.83 -4.45 12.60
N VAL A 80 -14.17 -4.46 12.70
CA VAL A 80 -15.01 -5.17 11.73
C VAL A 80 -14.87 -4.56 10.33
N ALA A 81 -14.95 -3.23 10.20
CA ALA A 81 -14.81 -2.56 8.92
C ALA A 81 -13.44 -2.77 8.27
N THR A 82 -12.37 -2.81 9.06
CA THR A 82 -11.01 -3.10 8.59
C THR A 82 -10.94 -4.42 7.81
N ALA A 83 -11.56 -5.48 8.33
CA ALA A 83 -11.54 -6.79 7.69
C ALA A 83 -12.32 -6.83 6.37
N VAL A 84 -13.44 -6.11 6.30
CA VAL A 84 -14.39 -6.18 5.18
C VAL A 84 -14.00 -5.25 4.04
N MET A 85 -13.46 -4.07 4.37
CA MET A 85 -13.25 -2.99 3.40
C MET A 85 -12.10 -3.25 2.42
N GLY A 86 -11.18 -4.17 2.75
CA GLY A 86 -10.18 -4.65 1.79
C GLY A 86 -10.84 -5.27 0.56
N LYS A 87 -11.77 -6.21 0.80
CA LYS A 87 -12.52 -6.87 -0.27
C LYS A 87 -13.51 -5.96 -0.97
N PHE A 88 -14.21 -5.09 -0.23
CA PHE A 88 -15.07 -4.11 -0.89
C PHE A 88 -14.27 -3.19 -1.83
N GLY A 89 -13.05 -2.81 -1.46
CA GLY A 89 -12.15 -2.06 -2.33
C GLY A 89 -11.89 -2.78 -3.65
N ASP A 90 -11.62 -4.09 -3.59
CA ASP A 90 -11.36 -4.92 -4.76
C ASP A 90 -12.65 -5.18 -5.58
N LEU A 91 -13.83 -5.31 -4.93
CA LEU A 91 -15.13 -5.58 -5.57
C LEU A 91 -15.87 -4.35 -6.12
N PHE A 92 -15.74 -3.18 -5.51
CA PHE A 92 -16.49 -1.95 -5.87
C PHE A 92 -15.60 -0.87 -6.48
N GLY A 93 -14.29 -1.08 -6.50
CA GLY A 93 -13.29 -0.11 -6.90
C GLY A 93 -12.87 0.78 -5.73
N ARG A 94 -11.55 0.94 -5.57
CA ARG A 94 -10.95 1.60 -4.39
C ARG A 94 -11.35 3.06 -4.23
N ARG A 95 -11.54 3.78 -5.34
CA ARG A 95 -12.04 5.16 -5.31
C ARG A 95 -13.40 5.26 -4.63
N THR A 96 -14.35 4.43 -5.05
CA THR A 96 -15.73 4.44 -4.54
C THR A 96 -15.75 4.08 -3.07
N VAL A 97 -15.01 3.05 -2.68
CA VAL A 97 -14.94 2.62 -1.28
C VAL A 97 -14.28 3.66 -0.40
N PHE A 98 -13.18 4.27 -0.85
CA PHE A 98 -12.50 5.33 -0.10
C PHE A 98 -13.44 6.51 0.18
N ILE A 99 -14.16 7.00 -0.84
CA ILE A 99 -15.14 8.08 -0.69
C ILE A 99 -16.29 7.66 0.23
N THR A 100 -16.80 6.44 0.08
CA THR A 100 -17.90 5.91 0.91
C THR A 100 -17.50 5.84 2.38
N CYS A 101 -16.28 5.40 2.69
CA CYS A 101 -15.75 5.38 4.05
C CYS A 101 -15.66 6.80 4.65
N ILE A 102 -15.24 7.80 3.87
CA ILE A 102 -15.22 9.20 4.33
C ILE A 102 -16.63 9.72 4.59
N VAL A 103 -17.59 9.41 3.72
CA VAL A 103 -18.99 9.83 3.89
C VAL A 103 -19.60 9.20 5.15
N ILE A 104 -19.37 7.91 5.39
CA ILE A 104 -19.81 7.22 6.61
C ILE A 104 -19.15 7.84 7.85
N PHE A 105 -17.84 8.11 7.78
CA PHE A 105 -17.10 8.74 8.87
C PHE A 105 -17.63 10.16 9.16
N ALA A 106 -17.84 10.97 8.14
CA ALA A 106 -18.35 12.33 8.25
C ALA A 106 -19.78 12.34 8.80
N GLY A 107 -20.64 11.44 8.31
CA GLY A 107 -22.00 11.25 8.83
C GLY A 107 -22.01 10.83 10.31
N GLY A 108 -21.16 9.87 10.68
CA GLY A 108 -20.96 9.49 12.08
C GLY A 108 -20.47 10.65 12.94
N SER A 109 -19.51 11.43 12.46
CA SER A 109 -19.00 12.62 13.16
C SER A 109 -20.08 13.69 13.34
N LEU A 110 -20.92 13.92 12.33
CA LEU A 110 -22.08 14.82 12.45
C LEU A 110 -23.04 14.35 13.53
N LEU A 111 -23.37 13.05 13.54
CA LEU A 111 -24.24 12.45 14.55
C LEU A 111 -23.63 12.52 15.96
N CYS A 112 -22.32 12.36 16.10
CA CYS A 112 -21.62 12.53 17.39
C CYS A 112 -21.73 13.97 17.90
N GLY A 113 -21.52 14.98 17.03
CA GLY A 113 -21.67 16.38 17.42
C GLY A 113 -23.12 16.75 17.77
N MET A 114 -24.10 16.12 17.13
CA MET A 114 -25.53 16.29 17.39
C MET A 114 -26.05 15.41 18.55
N ALA A 115 -25.21 14.59 19.18
CA ALA A 115 -25.67 13.65 20.19
C ALA A 115 -26.26 14.37 21.40
N GLY A 116 -27.50 14.04 21.75
CA GLY A 116 -28.21 14.55 22.93
C GLY A 116 -28.24 13.57 24.11
N SER A 117 -27.73 12.35 23.92
CA SER A 117 -27.63 11.33 24.97
C SER A 117 -26.39 10.45 24.75
N MET A 118 -25.94 9.81 25.82
CA MET A 118 -24.77 8.92 25.77
C MET A 118 -25.00 7.70 24.85
N ALA A 119 -26.21 7.13 24.85
CA ALA A 119 -26.57 6.03 23.94
C ALA A 119 -26.53 6.45 22.46
N MET A 120 -27.04 7.66 22.15
CA MET A 120 -26.94 8.22 20.79
C MET A 120 -25.48 8.44 20.39
N LEU A 121 -24.64 8.93 21.30
CA LEU A 121 -23.21 9.09 21.05
C LEU A 121 -22.53 7.74 20.78
N VAL A 122 -22.82 6.71 21.57
CA VAL A 122 -22.27 5.35 21.36
C VAL A 122 -22.69 4.78 20.00
N GLY A 123 -23.95 4.94 19.61
CA GLY A 123 -24.44 4.53 18.29
C GLY A 123 -23.76 5.30 17.16
N ALA A 124 -23.61 6.62 17.30
CA ALA A 124 -22.92 7.47 16.33
C ALA A 124 -21.42 7.11 16.21
N ARG A 125 -20.76 6.78 17.33
CA ARG A 125 -19.37 6.29 17.38
C ARG A 125 -19.20 4.96 16.68
N ALA A 126 -20.17 4.05 16.78
CA ALA A 126 -20.15 2.82 16.00
C ALA A 126 -20.20 3.10 14.49
N ILE A 127 -21.12 3.98 14.04
CA ILE A 127 -21.21 4.39 12.62
C ILE A 127 -19.90 5.05 12.16
N GLN A 128 -19.35 5.96 12.97
CA GLN A 128 -18.10 6.64 12.68
C GLN A 128 -16.91 5.66 12.60
N GLY A 129 -16.86 4.67 13.49
CA GLY A 129 -15.86 3.61 13.50
C GLY A 129 -15.87 2.76 12.23
N LEU A 130 -17.05 2.46 11.68
CA LEU A 130 -17.16 1.77 10.38
C LEU A 130 -16.45 2.54 9.26
N GLY A 131 -16.62 3.86 9.22
CA GLY A 131 -15.94 4.72 8.26
C GLY A 131 -14.42 4.76 8.48
N SER A 132 -13.98 4.86 9.74
CA SER A 132 -12.57 4.99 10.11
C SER A 132 -11.73 3.76 9.74
N GLY A 133 -12.18 2.56 10.13
CA GLY A 133 -11.47 1.31 9.85
C GLY A 133 -11.34 1.05 8.34
N GLY A 134 -12.42 1.29 7.60
CA GLY A 134 -12.41 1.21 6.15
C GLY A 134 -11.48 2.20 5.50
N LEU A 135 -11.50 3.45 5.99
CA LEU A 135 -10.67 4.52 5.46
C LEU A 135 -9.17 4.21 5.60
N MET A 136 -8.70 3.72 6.76
CA MET A 136 -7.28 3.36 6.93
C MET A 136 -6.83 2.25 5.97
N VAL A 137 -7.66 1.21 5.77
CA VAL A 137 -7.35 0.09 4.89
C VAL A 137 -7.37 0.52 3.43
N THR A 138 -8.42 1.20 2.99
CA THR A 138 -8.52 1.63 1.60
C THR A 138 -7.47 2.68 1.26
N ALA A 139 -7.09 3.56 2.20
CA ALA A 139 -6.01 4.52 2.03
C ALA A 139 -4.66 3.85 1.74
N THR A 140 -4.27 2.88 2.58
CA THR A 140 -3.00 2.16 2.42
C THR A 140 -2.97 1.29 1.16
N ALA A 141 -4.13 0.73 0.77
CA ALA A 141 -4.31 0.01 -0.48
C ALA A 141 -4.22 0.93 -1.71
N LEU A 142 -4.85 2.11 -1.69
CA LEU A 142 -4.80 3.08 -2.78
C LEU A 142 -3.37 3.60 -3.03
N ILE A 143 -2.61 3.81 -1.95
CA ILE A 143 -1.17 4.12 -2.03
C ILE A 143 -0.41 2.99 -2.73
N GLY A 144 -0.75 1.74 -2.42
CA GLY A 144 -0.21 0.58 -3.13
C GLY A 144 -0.43 0.67 -4.64
N GLU A 145 -1.63 0.99 -5.11
CA GLU A 145 -1.93 1.04 -6.55
C GLU A 145 -1.25 2.20 -7.28
N ILE A 146 -1.26 3.39 -6.66
CA ILE A 146 -0.91 4.63 -7.35
C ILE A 146 0.60 4.89 -7.29
N ILE A 147 1.26 4.37 -6.25
CA ILE A 147 2.66 4.68 -5.99
C ILE A 147 3.55 3.50 -6.40
N PRO A 148 4.56 3.74 -7.25
CA PRO A 148 5.55 2.72 -7.61
C PRO A 148 6.21 2.12 -6.37
N MET A 149 6.46 0.81 -6.36
CA MET A 149 6.97 0.09 -5.17
C MET A 149 8.25 0.69 -4.57
N ARG A 150 9.12 1.26 -5.40
CA ARG A 150 10.37 1.91 -4.97
C ARG A 150 10.12 3.19 -4.18
N GLU A 151 9.10 3.96 -4.56
CA GLU A 151 8.73 5.16 -3.82
C GLU A 151 7.80 4.84 -2.63
N ARG A 152 7.05 3.72 -2.65
CA ARG A 152 6.09 3.36 -1.58
C ARG A 152 6.69 3.45 -0.20
N GLY A 153 7.94 3.02 -0.02
CA GLY A 153 8.63 3.13 1.26
C GLY A 153 8.76 4.58 1.77
N ARG A 154 9.06 5.54 0.89
CA ARG A 154 9.09 6.98 1.24
C ARG A 154 7.69 7.47 1.66
N TYR A 155 6.65 7.12 0.91
CA TYR A 155 5.28 7.56 1.20
C TYR A 155 4.71 6.89 2.45
N GLN A 156 5.00 5.60 2.69
CA GLN A 156 4.68 4.90 3.93
C GLN A 156 5.36 5.61 5.12
N GLY A 157 6.62 6.03 4.97
CA GLY A 157 7.32 6.87 5.95
C GLY A 157 6.54 8.12 6.35
N ILE A 158 6.01 8.85 5.36
CA ILE A 158 5.17 10.03 5.59
C ILE A 158 3.88 9.67 6.33
N LEU A 159 3.26 8.51 6.07
CA LEU A 159 2.13 8.03 6.88
C LEU A 159 2.51 7.85 8.34
N GLY A 160 3.71 7.32 8.60
CA GLY A 160 4.29 7.27 9.94
C GLY A 160 4.35 8.65 10.56
N ALA A 161 4.97 9.62 9.87
CA ALA A 161 5.07 11.01 10.30
C ALA A 161 3.72 11.61 10.73
N VAL A 162 2.67 11.34 9.95
CA VAL A 162 1.29 11.77 10.25
C VAL A 162 0.79 11.18 11.56
N PHE A 163 0.98 9.87 11.79
CA PHE A 163 0.61 9.25 13.05
C PHE A 163 1.27 9.95 14.23
N GLY A 164 2.57 10.25 14.14
CA GLY A 164 3.25 10.90 15.25
C GLY A 164 2.87 12.36 15.47
N VAL A 165 2.65 13.13 14.40
CA VAL A 165 2.09 14.49 14.49
C VAL A 165 0.71 14.45 15.15
N THR A 166 -0.11 13.47 14.80
CA THR A 166 -1.47 13.29 15.33
C THR A 166 -1.48 13.01 16.83
N THR A 167 -0.50 12.25 17.34
CA THR A 167 -0.39 11.96 18.77
C THR A 167 -0.17 13.23 19.62
N VAL A 168 0.46 14.26 19.04
CA VAL A 168 0.70 15.54 19.73
C VAL A 168 -0.45 16.52 19.52
N ILE A 169 -0.89 16.68 18.27
CA ILE A 169 -1.92 17.65 17.88
C ILE A 169 -3.28 17.26 18.47
N GLY A 170 -3.59 15.97 18.56
CA GLY A 170 -4.87 15.48 19.05
C GLY A 170 -5.23 16.00 20.44
N PRO A 171 -4.43 15.71 21.48
CA PRO A 171 -4.67 16.22 22.83
C PRO A 171 -4.71 17.74 22.93
N LEU A 172 -3.86 18.45 22.16
CA LEU A 172 -3.82 19.92 22.12
C LEU A 172 -5.13 20.49 21.57
N LEU A 173 -5.61 19.97 20.44
CA LEU A 173 -6.87 20.39 19.84
C LEU A 173 -8.06 19.99 20.71
N GLY A 174 -8.04 18.79 21.30
CA GLY A 174 -9.10 18.32 22.19
C GLY A 174 -9.26 19.20 23.41
N GLY A 175 -8.15 19.55 24.09
CA GLY A 175 -8.17 20.51 25.20
C GLY A 175 -8.66 21.90 24.77
N LEU A 176 -8.14 22.43 23.64
CA LEU A 176 -8.58 23.72 23.11
C LEU A 176 -10.09 23.75 22.83
N PHE A 177 -10.64 22.67 22.27
CA PHE A 177 -12.08 22.59 21.99
C PHE A 177 -12.90 22.47 23.26
N THR A 178 -12.51 21.62 24.22
CA THR A 178 -13.24 21.52 25.49
C THR A 178 -13.23 22.82 26.28
N ASP A 179 -12.13 23.58 26.23
CA ASP A 179 -11.94 24.77 27.06
C ASP A 179 -12.63 26.02 26.48
N HIS A 180 -12.75 26.13 25.14
CA HIS A 180 -13.23 27.38 24.51
C HIS A 180 -14.45 27.24 23.60
N LEU A 181 -14.63 26.09 22.93
CA LEU A 181 -15.63 25.92 21.85
C LEU A 181 -16.72 24.90 22.21
N GLY A 182 -16.47 24.06 23.21
CA GLY A 182 -17.30 22.92 23.61
C GLY A 182 -16.86 21.60 22.95
N TRP A 183 -17.10 20.49 23.64
CA TRP A 183 -16.68 19.14 23.21
C TRP A 183 -17.23 18.74 21.83
N ARG A 184 -18.38 19.29 21.41
CA ARG A 184 -19.00 18.99 20.10
C ARG A 184 -18.11 19.36 18.91
N TRP A 185 -17.26 20.37 19.05
CA TRP A 185 -16.31 20.79 18.01
C TRP A 185 -15.22 19.74 17.75
N ALA A 186 -14.95 18.85 18.71
CA ALA A 186 -14.10 17.68 18.49
C ALA A 186 -14.61 16.81 17.32
N PHE A 187 -15.92 16.81 17.07
CA PHE A 187 -16.54 16.07 15.98
C PHE A 187 -16.82 16.93 14.75
N TYR A 188 -17.17 18.22 14.92
CA TYR A 188 -17.46 19.09 13.79
C TYR A 188 -16.23 19.45 12.96
N ILE A 189 -15.02 19.48 13.54
CA ILE A 189 -13.78 19.72 12.79
C ILE A 189 -13.55 18.69 11.67
N ASN A 190 -14.07 17.48 11.84
CA ASN A 190 -13.90 16.43 10.85
C ASN A 190 -14.70 16.71 9.56
N LEU A 191 -15.81 17.44 9.64
CA LEU A 191 -16.70 17.70 8.50
C LEU A 191 -16.05 18.53 7.38
N PRO A 192 -15.50 19.74 7.62
CA PRO A 192 -14.89 20.54 6.56
C PRO A 192 -13.72 19.81 5.90
N ILE A 193 -12.91 19.10 6.70
CA ILE A 193 -11.77 18.32 6.19
C ILE A 193 -12.29 17.16 5.32
N SER A 194 -13.32 16.43 5.77
CA SER A 194 -13.94 15.35 4.99
C SER A 194 -14.45 15.83 3.64
N VAL A 195 -15.09 17.01 3.60
CA VAL A 195 -15.57 17.61 2.34
C VAL A 195 -14.41 17.89 1.39
N VAL A 196 -13.32 18.48 1.87
CA VAL A 196 -12.11 18.72 1.07
C VAL A 196 -11.54 17.41 0.54
N VAL A 197 -11.40 16.38 1.38
CA VAL A 197 -10.87 15.09 0.95
C VAL A 197 -11.78 14.43 -0.09
N ILE A 198 -13.10 14.48 0.08
CA ILE A 198 -14.07 13.95 -0.89
C ILE A 198 -13.93 14.66 -2.24
N MET A 199 -13.85 15.99 -2.25
CA MET A 199 -13.70 16.76 -3.49
C MET A 199 -12.40 16.39 -4.22
N VAL A 200 -11.29 16.31 -3.50
CA VAL A 200 -9.99 15.96 -4.09
C VAL A 200 -9.97 14.50 -4.55
N ALA A 201 -10.49 13.57 -3.74
CA ALA A 201 -10.56 12.15 -4.09
C ALA A 201 -11.44 11.91 -5.32
N ALA A 202 -12.58 12.61 -5.42
CA ALA A 202 -13.49 12.52 -6.56
C ALA A 202 -12.88 13.12 -7.84
N GLY A 203 -12.16 14.24 -7.76
CA GLY A 203 -11.54 14.84 -8.96
C GLY A 203 -10.26 14.13 -9.41
N ALA A 204 -9.46 13.65 -8.47
CA ALA A 204 -8.08 13.24 -8.76
C ALA A 204 -7.92 11.73 -8.95
N ILE A 205 -8.63 10.89 -8.20
CA ILE A 205 -8.46 9.44 -8.28
C ILE A 205 -9.13 8.92 -9.56
N PRO A 206 -8.39 8.30 -10.49
CA PRO A 206 -8.99 7.68 -11.66
C PRO A 206 -9.90 6.51 -11.23
N ALA A 207 -11.09 6.43 -11.81
CA ALA A 207 -11.95 5.26 -11.65
C ALA A 207 -11.47 4.18 -12.61
N LEU A 208 -10.85 3.11 -12.10
CA LEU A 208 -10.56 1.94 -12.93
C LEU A 208 -11.87 1.19 -13.21
N ALA A 209 -12.09 0.84 -14.47
CA ALA A 209 -13.29 0.15 -14.91
C ALA A 209 -13.33 -1.30 -14.39
N LYS A 210 -14.53 -1.75 -14.04
CA LYS A 210 -14.81 -3.05 -13.43
C LYS A 210 -14.76 -4.20 -14.43
N ALA A 211 -14.18 -5.32 -14.01
CA ALA A 211 -14.53 -6.63 -14.54
C ALA A 211 -15.45 -7.34 -13.52
N THR A 212 -16.64 -7.73 -13.96
CA THR A 212 -17.58 -8.69 -13.34
C THR A 212 -18.44 -8.29 -12.12
N ARG A 213 -19.58 -9.00 -11.97
CA ARG A 213 -20.56 -8.84 -10.89
C ARG A 213 -19.99 -9.40 -9.59
N PRO A 214 -19.80 -8.58 -8.54
CA PRO A 214 -19.18 -9.05 -7.30
C PRO A 214 -20.13 -9.95 -6.48
N VAL A 215 -19.64 -11.09 -5.99
CA VAL A 215 -20.38 -11.95 -5.07
C VAL A 215 -19.94 -11.65 -3.64
N ILE A 216 -20.82 -10.97 -2.89
CA ILE A 216 -20.52 -10.58 -1.50
C ILE A 216 -20.74 -11.78 -0.58
N ASP A 217 -19.70 -12.16 0.16
CA ASP A 217 -19.80 -13.16 1.23
C ASP A 217 -20.34 -12.52 2.51
N TYR A 218 -21.66 -12.39 2.60
CA TYR A 218 -22.32 -11.84 3.79
C TYR A 218 -22.10 -12.71 5.03
N TRP A 219 -21.98 -14.02 4.88
CA TRP A 219 -21.76 -14.95 6.00
C TRP A 219 -20.37 -14.78 6.58
N GLY A 220 -19.35 -14.71 5.74
CA GLY A 220 -17.98 -14.40 6.16
C GLY A 220 -17.92 -13.06 6.90
N ILE A 221 -18.62 -12.03 6.40
CA ILE A 221 -18.62 -10.67 7.00
C ILE A 221 -19.21 -10.73 8.41
N VAL A 222 -20.37 -11.38 8.54
CA VAL A 222 -21.05 -11.50 9.84
C VAL A 222 -20.23 -12.33 10.81
N LEU A 223 -19.65 -13.45 10.37
CA LEU A 223 -18.88 -14.35 11.26
C LEU A 223 -17.56 -13.73 11.71
N ILE A 224 -16.79 -13.08 10.82
CA ILE A 224 -15.57 -12.39 11.21
C ILE A 224 -15.89 -11.17 12.08
N GLY A 225 -16.99 -10.47 11.78
CA GLY A 225 -17.48 -9.36 12.57
C GLY A 225 -17.85 -9.78 13.98
N LEU A 226 -18.65 -10.83 14.14
CA LEU A 226 -19.04 -11.39 15.42
C LEU A 226 -17.84 -11.97 16.18
N GLY A 227 -16.97 -12.71 15.50
CA GLY A 227 -15.77 -13.30 16.12
C GLY A 227 -14.81 -12.24 16.63
N ALA A 228 -14.42 -11.29 15.78
CA ALA A 228 -13.55 -10.19 16.18
C ALA A 228 -14.21 -9.33 17.26
N SER A 229 -15.52 -9.07 17.16
CA SER A 229 -16.24 -8.27 18.15
C SER A 229 -16.31 -8.94 19.52
N ALA A 230 -16.68 -10.23 19.55
CA ALA A 230 -16.71 -11.02 20.78
C ALA A 230 -15.32 -11.09 21.41
N LEU A 231 -14.27 -11.24 20.60
CA LEU A 231 -12.88 -11.25 21.07
C LEU A 231 -12.44 -9.92 21.67
N THR A 232 -12.69 -8.82 20.96
CA THR A 232 -12.40 -7.45 21.43
C THR A 232 -13.21 -7.12 22.69
N LEU A 233 -14.46 -7.54 22.80
CA LEU A 233 -15.27 -7.36 24.02
C LEU A 233 -14.77 -8.21 25.19
N ALA A 234 -14.49 -9.50 24.96
CA ALA A 234 -13.94 -10.40 25.98
C ALA A 234 -12.65 -9.85 26.57
N THR A 235 -11.78 -9.34 25.70
CA THR A 235 -10.50 -8.74 26.08
C THR A 235 -10.67 -7.38 26.76
N SER A 236 -11.58 -6.53 26.27
CA SER A 236 -11.80 -5.21 26.86
C SER A 236 -12.45 -5.27 28.25
N TRP A 237 -13.34 -6.25 28.49
CA TRP A 237 -14.09 -6.36 29.74
C TRP A 237 -13.50 -7.33 30.74
N GLY A 238 -12.72 -8.30 30.27
CA GLY A 238 -12.05 -9.27 31.12
C GLY A 238 -11.07 -8.59 32.06
N GLY A 239 -11.30 -8.74 33.36
CA GLY A 239 -10.45 -8.17 34.41
C GLY A 239 -10.71 -6.70 34.74
N THR A 240 -11.59 -6.02 34.01
CA THR A 240 -11.98 -4.63 34.30
C THR A 240 -13.42 -4.56 34.80
N THR A 241 -14.37 -4.96 33.96
CA THR A 241 -15.82 -4.89 34.25
C THR A 241 -16.33 -6.23 34.78
N TYR A 242 -15.82 -7.34 34.25
CA TYR A 242 -16.19 -8.68 34.68
C TYR A 242 -14.93 -9.49 35.05
N PRO A 243 -15.00 -10.33 36.10
CA PRO A 243 -13.93 -11.29 36.38
C PRO A 243 -13.71 -12.23 35.18
N TRP A 244 -12.48 -12.70 35.01
CA TRP A 244 -12.15 -13.66 33.94
C TRP A 244 -12.91 -14.99 34.05
N SER A 245 -13.29 -15.38 35.27
CA SER A 245 -14.13 -16.55 35.55
C SER A 245 -15.62 -16.33 35.27
N SER A 246 -16.02 -15.11 34.92
CA SER A 246 -17.43 -14.81 34.64
C SER A 246 -17.93 -15.63 33.45
N PRO A 247 -19.13 -16.26 33.55
CA PRO A 247 -19.77 -16.92 32.44
C PRO A 247 -19.90 -16.04 31.20
N VAL A 248 -20.00 -14.72 31.37
CA VAL A 248 -20.06 -13.75 30.27
C VAL A 248 -18.75 -13.72 29.49
N ILE A 249 -17.60 -13.62 30.16
CA ILE A 249 -16.28 -13.57 29.51
C ILE A 249 -15.95 -14.91 28.86
N ILE A 250 -16.19 -16.02 29.56
CA ILE A 250 -16.00 -17.36 29.00
C ILE A 250 -16.93 -17.59 27.81
N GLY A 251 -18.19 -17.14 27.89
CA GLY A 251 -19.14 -17.16 26.79
C GLY A 251 -18.69 -16.33 25.59
N LEU A 252 -18.11 -15.14 25.81
CA LEU A 252 -17.55 -14.31 24.75
C LEU A 252 -16.33 -14.98 24.08
N PHE A 253 -15.41 -15.57 24.84
CA PHE A 253 -14.29 -16.34 24.26
C PHE A 253 -14.79 -17.58 23.49
N ALA A 254 -15.72 -18.35 24.05
CA ALA A 254 -16.28 -19.53 23.40
C ALA A 254 -17.02 -19.15 22.11
N SER A 255 -17.84 -18.08 22.15
CA SER A 255 -18.55 -17.57 20.97
C SER A 255 -17.59 -17.01 19.92
N SER A 256 -16.50 -16.35 20.32
CA SER A 256 -15.44 -15.91 19.41
C SER A 256 -14.74 -17.09 18.74
N ILE A 257 -14.37 -18.12 19.50
CA ILE A 257 -13.72 -19.32 18.96
C ILE A 257 -14.68 -20.05 18.01
N ALA A 258 -15.95 -20.19 18.39
CA ALA A 258 -16.97 -20.80 17.54
C ALA A 258 -17.22 -19.99 16.26
N ALA A 259 -17.32 -18.67 16.36
CA ALA A 259 -17.53 -17.78 15.21
C ALA A 259 -16.32 -17.78 14.27
N ILE A 260 -15.09 -17.71 14.79
CA ILE A 260 -13.86 -17.79 13.99
C ILE A 260 -13.68 -19.19 13.38
N GLY A 261 -13.97 -20.26 14.13
CA GLY A 261 -13.92 -21.62 13.60
C GLY A 261 -14.93 -21.85 12.48
N THR A 262 -16.15 -21.35 12.67
CA THR A 262 -17.20 -21.37 11.63
C THR A 262 -16.82 -20.50 10.45
N PHE A 263 -16.23 -19.32 10.69
CA PHE A 263 -15.68 -18.44 9.66
C PHE A 263 -14.68 -19.21 8.80
N VAL A 264 -13.64 -19.81 9.37
CA VAL A 264 -12.63 -20.59 8.63
C VAL A 264 -13.27 -21.72 7.81
N TRP A 265 -14.28 -22.39 8.36
CA TRP A 265 -15.01 -23.44 7.65
C TRP A 265 -15.83 -22.90 6.48
N VAL A 266 -16.58 -21.80 6.65
CA VAL A 266 -17.35 -21.14 5.57
C VAL A 266 -16.40 -20.61 4.50
N GLU A 267 -15.34 -19.92 4.90
CA GLU A 267 -14.32 -19.32 4.04
C GLU A 267 -13.65 -20.35 3.12
N SER A 268 -13.51 -21.59 3.61
CA SER A 268 -12.92 -22.69 2.83
C SER A 268 -13.84 -23.20 1.72
N ARG A 269 -15.13 -22.86 1.75
CA ARG A 269 -16.16 -23.36 0.82
C ARG A 269 -16.74 -22.29 -0.10
N VAL A 270 -16.64 -21.01 0.27
CA VAL A 270 -17.21 -19.91 -0.51
C VAL A 270 -16.35 -19.61 -1.75
N PRO A 271 -16.94 -19.37 -2.93
CA PRO A 271 -16.18 -19.09 -4.17
C PRO A 271 -15.34 -17.81 -4.10
N GLU A 272 -15.88 -16.76 -3.48
CA GLU A 272 -15.18 -15.51 -3.19
C GLU A 272 -15.09 -15.36 -1.66
N PRO A 273 -14.03 -15.83 -0.99
CA PRO A 273 -13.78 -15.58 0.44
C PRO A 273 -13.32 -14.13 0.69
N ILE A 274 -13.54 -13.61 1.90
CA ILE A 274 -13.06 -12.30 2.38
C ILE A 274 -11.55 -12.30 2.62
N LEU A 275 -11.05 -13.35 3.25
CA LEU A 275 -9.65 -13.63 3.53
C LEU A 275 -9.32 -15.04 2.98
N PRO A 276 -8.99 -15.14 1.67
CA PRO A 276 -8.72 -16.40 1.02
C PRO A 276 -7.70 -17.26 1.79
N PRO A 277 -8.05 -18.51 2.21
CA PRO A 277 -7.13 -19.39 2.92
C PRO A 277 -5.83 -19.66 2.17
N ARG A 278 -5.84 -19.50 0.84
CA ARG A 278 -4.66 -19.56 -0.03
C ARG A 278 -3.58 -18.53 0.33
N LEU A 279 -3.92 -17.35 0.87
CA LEU A 279 -2.94 -16.36 1.31
C LEU A 279 -2.09 -16.90 2.46
N PHE A 280 -2.68 -17.66 3.38
CA PHE A 280 -1.95 -18.26 4.51
C PHE A 280 -1.05 -19.44 4.12
N ARG A 281 -1.19 -19.97 2.89
CA ARG A 281 -0.23 -20.94 2.34
C ARG A 281 1.09 -20.29 1.97
N ASP A 282 1.12 -18.97 1.75
CA ASP A 282 2.37 -18.22 1.59
C ASP A 282 2.97 -17.94 2.98
N PRO A 283 4.14 -18.52 3.31
CA PRO A 283 4.79 -18.29 4.59
C PRO A 283 5.12 -16.81 4.84
N VAL A 284 5.35 -16.01 3.78
CA VAL A 284 5.63 -14.57 3.93
C VAL A 284 4.41 -13.84 4.47
N PHE A 285 3.22 -14.13 3.93
CA PHE A 285 1.98 -13.52 4.39
C PHE A 285 1.65 -13.91 5.84
N THR A 286 1.76 -15.21 6.16
CA THR A 286 1.48 -15.72 7.52
C THR A 286 2.43 -15.11 8.55
N ILE A 287 3.73 -15.05 8.28
CA ILE A 287 4.69 -14.40 9.17
C ILE A 287 4.36 -12.91 9.31
N CYS A 288 4.01 -12.21 8.23
CA CYS A 288 3.66 -10.79 8.32
C CYS A 288 2.42 -10.54 9.18
N CYS A 289 1.42 -11.42 9.13
CA CYS A 289 0.24 -11.34 10.00
C CYS A 289 0.61 -11.53 11.47
N VAL A 290 1.42 -12.54 11.80
CA VAL A 290 1.85 -12.79 13.19
C VAL A 290 2.72 -11.65 13.72
N LEU A 291 3.69 -11.16 12.93
CA LEU A 291 4.51 -10.01 13.33
C LEU A 291 3.66 -8.75 13.53
N SER A 292 2.63 -8.56 12.71
CA SER A 292 1.71 -7.43 12.85
C SER A 292 0.86 -7.52 14.11
N PHE A 293 0.42 -8.72 14.49
CA PHE A 293 -0.20 -8.98 15.79
C PHE A 293 0.76 -8.61 16.94
N VAL A 294 2.02 -9.04 16.89
CA VAL A 294 3.02 -8.71 17.94
C VAL A 294 3.26 -7.21 18.04
N VAL A 295 3.38 -6.51 16.90
CA VAL A 295 3.50 -5.04 16.88
C VAL A 295 2.26 -4.39 17.49
N GLY A 296 1.06 -4.84 17.13
CA GLY A 296 -0.18 -4.34 17.70
C GLY A 296 -0.26 -4.54 19.21
N PHE A 297 0.11 -5.74 19.68
CA PHE A 297 0.14 -6.15 21.09
C PHE A 297 1.05 -5.24 21.92
N ALA A 298 2.30 -5.06 21.50
CA ALA A 298 3.25 -4.19 22.20
C ALA A 298 2.82 -2.72 22.16
N MET A 299 2.36 -2.25 20.99
CA MET A 299 1.98 -0.85 20.79
C MET A 299 0.83 -0.43 21.72
N LEU A 300 -0.29 -1.16 21.71
CA LEU A 300 -1.44 -0.76 22.53
C LEU A 300 -1.23 -1.09 24.01
N GLY A 301 -0.55 -2.20 24.34
CA GLY A 301 -0.22 -2.56 25.71
C GLY A 301 0.59 -1.46 26.41
N VAL A 302 1.70 -1.05 25.80
CA VAL A 302 2.56 0.00 26.38
C VAL A 302 1.86 1.36 26.38
N MET A 303 1.19 1.76 25.30
CA MET A 303 0.53 3.07 25.25
C MET A 303 -0.62 3.23 26.24
N THR A 304 -1.24 2.12 26.66
CA THR A 304 -2.34 2.16 27.65
C THR A 304 -1.80 2.29 29.08
N TYR A 305 -0.76 1.55 29.44
CA TYR A 305 -0.32 1.43 30.84
C TYR A 305 0.89 2.28 31.21
N LEU A 306 1.67 2.73 30.23
CA LEU A 306 2.79 3.63 30.50
C LEU A 306 2.34 5.01 31.05
N PRO A 307 1.26 5.64 30.55
CA PRO A 307 0.77 6.86 31.17
C PRO A 307 0.34 6.65 32.63
N THR A 308 -0.22 5.49 32.93
CA THR A 308 -0.58 5.08 34.30
C THR A 308 0.67 4.98 35.18
N PHE A 309 1.76 4.37 34.70
CA PHE A 309 3.05 4.37 35.40
C PHE A 309 3.49 5.79 35.77
N MET A 310 3.53 6.70 34.78
CA MET A 310 4.01 8.05 34.99
C MET A 310 3.12 8.86 35.95
N GLN A 311 1.81 8.67 35.91
CA GLN A 311 0.89 9.37 36.79
C GLN A 311 0.95 8.86 38.23
N PHE A 312 0.94 7.54 38.44
CA PHE A 312 0.94 6.96 39.79
C PHE A 312 2.34 6.96 40.42
N VAL A 313 3.38 6.57 39.67
CA VAL A 313 4.75 6.43 40.19
C VAL A 313 5.49 7.77 40.20
N ASN A 314 5.50 8.50 39.07
CA ASN A 314 6.23 9.78 38.98
C ASN A 314 5.41 11.01 39.40
N GLY A 315 4.11 10.86 39.70
CA GLY A 315 3.25 11.96 40.14
C GLY A 315 3.04 13.07 39.12
N VAL A 316 3.28 12.80 37.84
CA VAL A 316 3.08 13.82 36.80
C VAL A 316 1.63 13.89 36.35
N SER A 317 1.19 15.07 35.93
CA SER A 317 -0.15 15.26 35.37
C SER A 317 -0.35 14.45 34.09
N ALA A 318 -1.61 14.18 33.74
CA ALA A 318 -1.99 13.50 32.50
C ALA A 318 -1.38 14.17 31.25
N THR A 319 -1.34 15.51 31.23
CA THR A 319 -0.73 16.29 30.14
C THR A 319 0.77 16.03 30.02
N VAL A 320 1.50 16.10 31.15
CA VAL A 320 2.94 15.86 31.16
C VAL A 320 3.25 14.39 30.83
N SER A 321 2.47 13.46 31.35
CA SER A 321 2.58 12.03 31.01
C SER A 321 2.43 11.79 29.50
N GLY A 322 1.44 12.42 28.86
CA GLY A 322 1.29 12.40 27.40
C GLY A 322 2.52 12.95 26.68
N LEU A 323 3.03 14.11 27.09
CA LEU A 323 4.26 14.71 26.55
C LEU A 323 5.49 13.79 26.73
N ARG A 324 5.56 13.04 27.83
CA ARG A 324 6.65 12.10 28.09
C ARG A 324 6.58 10.85 27.21
N THR A 325 5.49 10.60 26.50
CA THR A 325 5.40 9.53 25.48
C THR A 325 5.95 9.93 24.11
N LEU A 326 6.21 11.23 23.88
CA LEU A 326 6.73 11.75 22.62
C LEU A 326 8.04 11.10 22.13
N PRO A 327 9.01 10.73 22.99
CA PRO A 327 10.21 10.00 22.54
C PRO A 327 9.89 8.69 21.83
N MET A 328 8.87 7.96 22.28
CA MET A 328 8.42 6.73 21.61
C MET A 328 7.87 7.02 20.22
N VAL A 329 7.05 8.06 20.13
CA VAL A 329 6.52 8.54 18.85
C VAL A 329 7.66 8.95 17.94
N ALA A 330 8.64 9.73 18.42
CA ALA A 330 9.80 10.16 17.65
C ALA A 330 10.63 8.98 17.14
N GLY A 331 10.91 7.97 17.97
CA GLY A 331 11.59 6.75 17.55
C GLY A 331 10.81 6.02 16.45
N MET A 332 9.50 5.87 16.64
CA MET A 332 8.60 5.28 15.65
C MET A 332 8.60 6.06 14.34
N LEU A 333 8.57 7.39 14.37
CA LEU A 333 8.61 8.25 13.19
C LEU A 333 9.91 8.15 12.41
N ILE A 334 11.04 8.30 13.12
CA ILE A 334 12.38 8.29 12.53
C ILE A 334 12.63 6.95 11.86
N THR A 335 12.33 5.86 12.55
CA THR A 335 12.61 4.51 12.03
C THR A 335 11.60 4.08 10.99
N SER A 336 10.32 4.43 11.11
CA SER A 336 9.35 4.10 10.06
C SER A 336 9.66 4.83 8.74
N THR A 337 9.99 6.12 8.81
CA THR A 337 10.44 6.91 7.65
C THR A 337 11.78 6.43 7.10
N GLY A 338 12.74 6.16 7.99
CA GLY A 338 14.07 5.69 7.61
C GLY A 338 14.04 4.31 6.97
N THR A 339 13.32 3.35 7.56
CA THR A 339 13.21 1.99 7.02
C THR A 339 12.42 1.98 5.72
N GLY A 340 11.33 2.73 5.61
CA GLY A 340 10.60 2.87 4.34
C GLY A 340 11.50 3.39 3.21
N THR A 341 12.19 4.50 3.41
CA THR A 341 13.10 5.06 2.39
C THR A 341 14.26 4.11 2.07
N LEU A 342 14.86 3.49 3.08
CA LEU A 342 16.02 2.63 2.92
C LEU A 342 15.65 1.29 2.28
N VAL A 343 14.48 0.72 2.54
CA VAL A 343 13.93 -0.43 1.78
C VAL A 343 13.73 -0.04 0.32
N GLY A 344 13.15 1.13 0.04
CA GLY A 344 12.92 1.60 -1.33
C GLY A 344 14.22 1.76 -2.14
N ARG A 345 15.33 2.13 -1.47
CA ARG A 345 16.66 2.26 -2.10
C ARG A 345 17.42 0.94 -2.20
N THR A 346 17.42 0.12 -1.15
CA THR A 346 18.27 -1.07 -1.06
C THR A 346 17.62 -2.33 -1.60
N GLY A 347 16.29 -2.35 -1.78
CA GLY A 347 15.55 -3.54 -2.20
C GLY A 347 15.43 -4.64 -1.13
N ARG A 348 16.17 -4.52 -0.02
CA ARG A 348 16.26 -5.53 1.04
C ARG A 348 15.43 -5.12 2.24
N TYR A 349 14.33 -5.84 2.50
CA TYR A 349 13.43 -5.53 3.61
C TYR A 349 13.55 -6.47 4.80
N LYS A 350 14.09 -7.68 4.64
CA LYS A 350 14.06 -8.70 5.70
C LYS A 350 14.71 -8.22 7.01
N ARG A 351 15.78 -7.44 6.89
CA ARG A 351 16.55 -6.95 8.04
C ARG A 351 15.76 -6.08 9.02
N TYR A 352 14.74 -5.35 8.55
CA TYR A 352 14.06 -4.37 9.41
C TYR A 352 13.01 -4.98 10.34
N PRO A 353 12.10 -5.88 9.89
CA PRO A 353 11.21 -6.58 10.82
C PRO A 353 11.97 -7.43 11.84
N VAL A 354 13.09 -8.05 11.43
CA VAL A 354 13.97 -8.83 12.32
C VAL A 354 14.60 -7.92 13.38
N ALA A 355 15.27 -6.84 12.96
CA ALA A 355 15.86 -5.89 13.89
C ALA A 355 14.80 -5.21 14.76
N GLY A 356 13.66 -4.83 14.18
CA GLY A 356 12.57 -4.13 14.86
C GLY A 356 11.95 -4.96 15.98
N THR A 357 11.67 -6.25 15.73
CA THR A 357 11.17 -7.16 16.76
C THR A 357 12.21 -7.49 17.84
N ALA A 358 13.50 -7.62 17.48
CA ALA A 358 14.57 -7.75 18.46
C ALA A 358 14.67 -6.52 19.38
N ILE A 359 14.68 -5.33 18.79
CA ILE A 359 14.72 -4.05 19.50
C ILE A 359 13.49 -3.90 20.39
N MET A 360 12.31 -4.29 19.92
CA MET A 360 11.08 -4.26 20.72
C MET A 360 11.14 -5.21 21.93
N ALA A 361 11.69 -6.42 21.76
CA ALA A 361 11.89 -7.34 22.89
C ALA A 361 12.87 -6.77 23.92
N ILE A 362 13.99 -6.19 23.45
CA ILE A 362 14.96 -5.50 24.33
C ILE A 362 14.30 -4.31 25.04
N ALA A 363 13.51 -3.52 24.32
CA ALA A 363 12.84 -2.35 24.88
C ALA A 363 11.84 -2.73 25.97
N LEU A 364 11.08 -3.82 25.81
CA LEU A 364 10.17 -4.31 26.85
C LEU A 364 10.92 -4.77 28.10
N VAL A 365 12.09 -5.41 27.94
CA VAL A 365 12.97 -5.76 29.07
C VAL A 365 13.61 -4.53 29.72
N LEU A 366 13.90 -3.47 28.95
CA LEU A 366 14.40 -2.22 29.50
C LEU A 366 13.31 -1.47 30.27
N LEU A 367 12.08 -1.45 29.75
CA LEU A 367 10.92 -0.87 30.42
C LEU A 367 10.59 -1.61 31.72
N SER A 368 10.81 -2.93 31.79
CA SER A 368 10.63 -3.69 33.04
C SER A 368 11.70 -3.47 34.10
N ARG A 369 12.65 -2.54 33.87
CA ARG A 369 13.66 -2.10 34.85
C ARG A 369 13.38 -0.69 35.33
N MET A 370 12.22 -0.12 35.00
CA MET A 370 11.89 1.24 35.36
C MET A 370 11.32 1.30 36.77
N ASN A 371 12.08 1.91 37.67
CA ASN A 371 11.64 2.20 39.03
C ASN A 371 11.27 3.69 39.20
N ASP A 372 10.81 4.01 40.40
CA ASP A 372 10.51 5.37 40.89
C ASP A 372 11.69 6.36 40.73
N SER A 373 12.92 5.89 40.92
CA SER A 373 14.15 6.67 40.82
C SER A 373 14.71 6.80 39.40
N THR A 374 14.05 6.21 38.39
CA THR A 374 14.55 6.24 37.02
C THR A 374 14.51 7.67 36.45
N PRO A 375 15.65 8.24 36.03
CA PRO A 375 15.67 9.61 35.52
C PRO A 375 14.91 9.73 34.20
N PHE A 376 14.29 10.89 33.99
CA PHE A 376 13.47 11.17 32.79
C PHE A 376 14.20 10.90 31.47
N VAL A 377 15.50 11.16 31.40
CA VAL A 377 16.32 10.90 30.20
C VAL A 377 16.38 9.41 29.88
N LEU A 378 16.50 8.56 30.90
CA LEU A 378 16.56 7.12 30.74
C LEU A 378 15.19 6.53 30.37
N GLN A 379 14.11 7.03 30.98
CA GLN A 379 12.74 6.69 30.57
C GLN A 379 12.51 7.04 29.08
N SER A 380 12.92 8.26 28.69
CA SER A 380 12.81 8.73 27.31
C SER A 380 13.61 7.86 26.34
N LEU A 381 14.80 7.39 26.73
CA LEU A 381 15.61 6.49 25.93
C LEU A 381 14.92 5.13 25.73
N TYR A 382 14.36 4.53 26.78
CA TYR A 382 13.67 3.23 26.67
C TYR A 382 12.43 3.32 25.77
N LEU A 383 11.68 4.41 25.91
CA LEU A 383 10.55 4.72 25.05
C LEU A 383 10.97 4.94 23.61
N PHE A 384 12.05 5.68 23.39
CA PHE A 384 12.61 5.86 22.06
C PHE A 384 13.01 4.52 21.42
N ILE A 385 13.70 3.64 22.15
CA ILE A 385 14.09 2.31 21.67
C ILE A 385 12.85 1.46 21.32
N LEU A 386 11.80 1.48 22.16
CA LEU A 386 10.55 0.79 21.84
C LEU A 386 9.93 1.34 20.54
N GLY A 387 9.88 2.67 20.41
CA GLY A 387 9.41 3.37 19.23
C GLY A 387 10.16 2.93 17.97
N VAL A 388 11.49 2.88 18.03
CA VAL A 388 12.35 2.40 16.94
C VAL A 388 11.95 0.97 16.52
N GLY A 389 11.73 0.07 17.49
CA GLY A 389 11.32 -1.31 17.22
C GLY A 389 9.96 -1.43 16.52
N ILE A 390 8.96 -0.67 17.01
CA ILE A 390 7.62 -0.60 16.42
C ILE A 390 7.69 0.00 15.00
N GLY A 391 8.39 1.12 14.84
CA GLY A 391 8.52 1.85 13.57
C GLY A 391 9.23 1.05 12.48
N ALA A 392 10.29 0.31 12.82
CA ALA A 392 11.02 -0.56 11.90
C ALA A 392 10.17 -1.71 11.33
N SER A 393 9.21 -2.19 12.11
CA SER A 393 8.37 -3.33 11.74
C SER A 393 7.08 -2.89 11.04
N MET A 394 6.34 -1.94 11.63
CA MET A 394 4.95 -1.64 11.27
C MET A 394 4.73 -1.38 9.77
N GLN A 395 5.53 -0.50 9.17
CA GLN A 395 5.37 -0.12 7.76
C GLN A 395 5.96 -1.16 6.82
N VAL A 396 7.09 -1.76 7.19
CA VAL A 396 7.78 -2.74 6.35
C VAL A 396 6.92 -4.00 6.16
N LEU A 397 6.21 -4.46 7.20
CA LEU A 397 5.29 -5.60 7.08
C LEU A 397 4.17 -5.35 6.07
N THR A 398 3.61 -4.14 6.07
CA THR A 398 2.58 -3.74 5.10
C THR A 398 3.16 -3.71 3.69
N LEU A 399 4.36 -3.13 3.52
CA LEU A 399 5.07 -3.07 2.24
C LEU A 399 5.39 -4.46 1.68
N ILE A 400 5.82 -5.41 2.52
CA ILE A 400 6.14 -6.78 2.13
C ILE A 400 4.91 -7.45 1.53
N VAL A 401 3.78 -7.40 2.24
CA VAL A 401 2.54 -8.01 1.77
C VAL A 401 2.04 -7.33 0.49
N GLN A 402 2.19 -6.02 0.38
CA GLN A 402 1.86 -5.31 -0.86
C GLN A 402 2.79 -5.64 -2.04
N ASN A 403 3.99 -6.16 -1.78
CA ASN A 403 4.94 -6.59 -2.81
C ASN A 403 4.73 -8.05 -3.23
N THR A 404 4.41 -8.93 -2.27
CA THR A 404 4.24 -10.36 -2.55
C THR A 404 2.83 -10.73 -3.02
N ALA A 405 1.82 -9.95 -2.65
CA ALA A 405 0.44 -10.20 -3.08
C ALA A 405 0.26 -10.05 -4.60
N ARG A 406 -0.71 -10.80 -5.13
CA ARG A 406 -1.24 -10.57 -6.48
C ARG A 406 -2.06 -9.29 -6.47
N PHE A 407 -2.15 -8.60 -7.61
CA PHE A 407 -2.87 -7.34 -7.71
C PHE A 407 -4.33 -7.48 -7.28
N ASP A 408 -4.98 -8.57 -7.69
CA ASP A 408 -6.37 -8.91 -7.33
C ASP A 408 -6.57 -9.18 -5.83
N ASP A 409 -5.51 -9.58 -5.12
CA ASP A 409 -5.54 -9.90 -3.69
C ASP A 409 -4.91 -8.77 -2.85
N LEU A 410 -4.49 -7.66 -3.45
CA LEU A 410 -3.71 -6.61 -2.79
C LEU A 410 -4.49 -5.92 -1.66
N GLY A 411 -5.79 -5.67 -1.88
CA GLY A 411 -6.68 -5.04 -0.89
C GLY A 411 -6.91 -5.97 0.28
N VAL A 412 -7.32 -7.21 -0.01
CA VAL A 412 -7.50 -8.27 0.98
C VAL A 412 -6.23 -8.52 1.79
N ALA A 413 -5.07 -8.67 1.17
CA ALA A 413 -3.82 -8.97 1.87
C ALA A 413 -3.39 -7.82 2.79
N THR A 414 -3.48 -6.57 2.32
CA THR A 414 -3.19 -5.37 3.14
C THR A 414 -4.15 -5.25 4.33
N SER A 415 -5.43 -5.51 4.10
CA SER A 415 -6.46 -5.50 5.14
C SER A 415 -6.25 -6.59 6.18
N GLY A 416 -5.83 -7.79 5.77
CA GLY A 416 -5.53 -8.91 6.67
C GLY A 416 -4.42 -8.58 7.66
N VAL A 417 -3.30 -8.05 7.18
CA VAL A 417 -2.18 -7.61 8.05
C VAL A 417 -2.65 -6.56 9.06
N THR A 418 -3.46 -5.60 8.62
CA THR A 418 -4.01 -4.56 9.49
C THR A 418 -5.00 -5.12 10.51
N PHE A 419 -5.85 -6.07 10.09
CA PHE A 419 -6.79 -6.76 10.97
C PHE A 419 -6.07 -7.52 12.09
N PHE A 420 -5.05 -8.32 11.77
CA PHE A 420 -4.25 -9.02 12.78
C PHE A 420 -3.53 -8.06 13.72
N ARG A 421 -3.07 -6.90 13.22
CA ARG A 421 -2.52 -5.83 14.06
C ARG A 421 -3.55 -5.31 15.07
N THR A 422 -4.77 -5.01 14.62
CA THR A 422 -5.84 -4.50 15.49
C THR A 422 -6.29 -5.54 16.52
N ILE A 423 -6.35 -6.82 16.14
CA ILE A 423 -6.56 -7.92 17.09
C ILE A 423 -5.43 -7.94 18.12
N GLY A 424 -4.17 -7.91 17.67
CA GLY A 424 -3.00 -7.86 18.54
C GLY A 424 -3.08 -6.72 19.55
N SER A 425 -3.47 -5.53 19.11
CA SER A 425 -3.72 -4.38 19.98
C SER A 425 -4.76 -4.66 21.05
N SER A 426 -5.91 -5.25 20.69
CA SER A 426 -6.95 -5.63 21.66
C SER A 426 -6.44 -6.61 22.72
N PHE A 427 -5.71 -7.66 22.30
CA PHE A 427 -5.06 -8.60 23.22
C PHE A 427 -4.00 -7.93 24.11
N GLY A 428 -3.23 -7.01 23.54
CA GLY A 428 -2.23 -6.22 24.28
C GLY A 428 -2.85 -5.47 25.44
N ALA A 429 -3.92 -4.71 25.18
CA ALA A 429 -4.64 -3.98 26.23
C ALA A 429 -5.25 -4.93 27.29
N ALA A 430 -5.85 -6.04 26.87
CA ALA A 430 -6.44 -7.06 27.75
C ALA A 430 -5.43 -7.70 28.69
N ILE A 431 -4.35 -8.23 28.10
CA ILE A 431 -3.39 -9.04 28.82
C ILE A 431 -2.59 -8.14 29.75
N PHE A 432 -2.18 -6.95 29.28
CA PHE A 432 -1.52 -5.98 30.15
C PHE A 432 -2.44 -5.57 31.31
N GLY A 433 -3.73 -5.34 31.06
CA GLY A 433 -4.69 -4.99 32.10
C GLY A 433 -4.92 -6.08 33.13
N SER A 434 -5.07 -7.32 32.66
CA SER A 434 -5.20 -8.48 33.54
C SER A 434 -3.96 -8.68 34.39
N LEU A 435 -2.77 -8.66 33.78
CA LEU A 435 -1.51 -8.79 34.49
C LEU A 435 -1.35 -7.66 35.50
N PHE A 436 -1.60 -6.41 35.08
CA PHE A 436 -1.50 -5.24 35.94
C PHE A 436 -2.45 -5.32 37.12
N SER A 437 -3.73 -5.63 36.90
CA SER A 437 -4.72 -5.76 37.98
C SER A 437 -4.36 -6.89 38.96
N ASN A 438 -3.90 -8.04 38.46
CA ASN A 438 -3.54 -9.18 39.30
C ASN A 438 -2.28 -8.89 40.13
N PHE A 439 -1.24 -8.34 39.52
CA PHE A 439 -0.02 -7.96 40.23
C PHE A 439 -0.30 -6.82 41.21
N LEU A 440 -1.05 -5.79 40.80
CA LEU A 440 -1.38 -4.67 41.67
C LEU A 440 -2.20 -5.11 42.88
N THR A 441 -3.19 -5.99 42.70
CA THR A 441 -3.98 -6.52 43.83
C THR A 441 -3.10 -7.33 44.78
N ARG A 442 -2.15 -8.10 44.24
CA ARG A 442 -1.19 -8.88 45.03
C ARG A 442 -0.27 -7.97 45.83
N GLU A 443 0.34 -6.97 45.21
CA GLU A 443 1.25 -6.04 45.89
C GLU A 443 0.51 -5.19 46.94
N LEU A 444 -0.68 -4.67 46.59
CA LEU A 444 -1.52 -3.89 47.51
C LEU A 444 -2.09 -4.71 48.67
N SER A 445 -2.21 -6.04 48.55
CA SER A 445 -2.70 -6.88 49.66
C SER A 445 -1.78 -6.83 50.89
N SER A 446 -0.51 -6.43 50.70
CA SER A 446 0.46 -6.24 51.77
C SER A 446 0.49 -4.82 52.35
N VAL A 447 -0.26 -3.87 51.76
CA VAL A 447 -0.22 -2.45 52.06
C VAL A 447 -1.56 -1.96 52.65
N ASN A 448 -1.57 -1.58 53.92
CA ASN A 448 -2.74 -0.97 54.56
C ASN A 448 -2.85 0.51 54.17
N THR A 449 -3.53 0.82 53.07
CA THR A 449 -3.79 2.22 52.63
C THR A 449 -5.25 2.47 52.27
N PRO A 450 -5.71 3.74 52.31
CA PRO A 450 -7.08 4.09 51.97
C PRO A 450 -7.42 3.70 50.52
N PRO A 451 -8.61 3.12 50.24
CA PRO A 451 -9.00 2.71 48.89
C PRO A 451 -9.02 3.84 47.86
N GLN A 452 -9.17 5.09 48.31
CA GLN A 452 -9.18 6.26 47.42
C GLN A 452 -7.78 6.62 46.89
N ALA A 453 -6.73 6.35 47.68
CA ALA A 453 -5.34 6.58 47.28
C ALA A 453 -4.84 5.52 46.28
N THR A 454 -5.45 4.34 46.26
CA THR A 454 -5.14 3.29 45.28
C THR A 454 -5.94 3.42 43.98
N GLN A 455 -6.86 4.39 43.87
CA GLN A 455 -7.68 4.58 42.66
C GLN A 455 -7.45 5.94 41.97
N SER A 456 -6.94 6.94 42.70
CA SER A 456 -6.65 8.26 42.13
C SER A 456 -5.18 8.64 42.32
N PRO A 457 -4.44 8.98 41.25
CA PRO A 457 -3.08 9.51 41.37
C PRO A 457 -3.03 10.77 42.23
N GLN A 458 -4.04 11.63 42.12
CA GLN A 458 -4.09 12.88 42.88
C GLN A 458 -4.30 12.62 44.37
N ALA A 459 -5.14 11.64 44.72
CA ALA A 459 -5.34 11.24 46.11
C ALA A 459 -4.10 10.54 46.68
N LEU A 460 -3.35 9.80 45.85
CA LEU A 460 -2.08 9.18 46.23
C LEU A 460 -1.01 10.23 46.55
N HIS A 461 -0.81 11.20 45.66
CA HIS A 461 0.20 12.25 45.82
C HIS A 461 -0.19 13.33 46.84
N ALA A 462 -1.45 13.34 47.31
CA ALA A 462 -1.91 14.17 48.42
C ALA A 462 -1.60 13.56 49.80
N LEU A 463 -1.22 12.28 49.88
CA LEU A 463 -0.82 11.63 51.13
C LEU A 463 0.58 12.09 51.58
N PRO A 464 0.88 12.01 52.89
CA PRO A 464 2.24 12.11 53.38
C PRO A 464 3.15 11.10 52.67
N HIS A 465 4.38 11.49 52.35
CA HIS A 465 5.29 10.70 51.54
C HIS A 465 5.43 9.25 52.03
N ASP A 466 5.55 9.05 53.35
CA ASP A 466 5.69 7.73 53.98
C ASP A 466 4.50 6.79 53.75
N ALA A 467 3.29 7.35 53.56
CA ALA A 467 2.08 6.58 53.28
C ALA A 467 1.86 6.33 51.78
N ALA A 468 2.42 7.19 50.91
CA ALA A 468 2.32 7.05 49.45
C ALA A 468 3.36 6.07 48.88
N VAL A 469 4.56 6.01 49.46
CA VAL A 469 5.70 5.20 48.98
C VAL A 469 5.34 3.70 48.79
N PRO A 470 4.66 3.02 49.72
CA PRO A 470 4.31 1.60 49.54
C PRO A 470 3.37 1.35 48.35
N VAL A 471 2.43 2.28 48.11
CA VAL A 471 1.51 2.19 46.96
C VAL A 471 2.26 2.51 45.67
N ILE A 472 3.15 3.50 45.68
CA ILE A 472 3.99 3.84 44.52
C ILE A 472 4.86 2.64 44.11
N HIS A 473 5.51 1.97 45.07
CA HIS A 473 6.28 0.75 44.78
C HIS A 473 5.40 -0.38 44.26
N ALA A 474 4.23 -0.62 44.87
CA ALA A 474 3.28 -1.62 44.37
C ALA A 474 2.89 -1.38 42.90
N TYR A 475 2.67 -0.13 42.50
CA TYR A 475 2.40 0.25 41.11
C TYR A 475 3.61 0.04 40.19
N ALA A 476 4.82 0.42 40.64
CA ALA A 476 6.05 0.25 39.88
C ALA A 476 6.36 -1.24 39.63
N ASP A 477 6.38 -2.04 40.70
CA ASP A 477 6.69 -3.47 40.65
C ASP A 477 5.66 -4.25 39.81
N SER A 478 4.38 -3.87 39.90
CA SER A 478 3.32 -4.47 39.09
C SER A 478 3.54 -4.21 37.60
N LEU A 479 3.89 -2.98 37.22
CA LEU A 479 4.12 -2.61 35.82
C LEU A 479 5.43 -3.20 35.28
N ASP A 480 6.45 -3.31 36.11
CA ASP A 480 7.69 -4.02 35.78
C ASP A 480 7.40 -5.47 35.38
N LEU A 481 6.61 -6.19 36.19
CA LEU A 481 6.20 -7.56 35.88
C LEU A 481 5.34 -7.64 34.61
N VAL A 482 4.46 -6.66 34.36
CA VAL A 482 3.67 -6.61 33.11
C VAL A 482 4.58 -6.49 31.89
N PHE A 483 5.53 -5.55 31.89
CA PHE A 483 6.44 -5.35 30.77
C PHE A 483 7.35 -6.57 30.57
N LEU A 484 7.81 -7.20 31.66
CA LEU A 484 8.60 -8.42 31.60
C LEU A 484 7.82 -9.59 31.00
N CYS A 485 6.54 -9.75 31.36
CA CYS A 485 5.66 -10.77 30.78
C CYS A 485 5.33 -10.52 29.31
N ALA A 486 5.41 -9.28 28.84
CA ALA A 486 5.21 -8.93 27.43
C ALA A 486 6.44 -9.21 26.56
N ALA A 487 7.65 -9.17 27.11
CA ALA A 487 8.89 -9.38 26.38
C ALA A 487 8.97 -10.74 25.64
N PRO A 488 8.52 -11.89 26.21
CA PRO A 488 8.44 -13.16 25.50
C PRO A 488 7.61 -13.11 24.21
N VAL A 489 6.53 -12.33 24.17
CA VAL A 489 5.69 -12.19 22.96
C VAL A 489 6.47 -11.52 21.85
N ALA A 490 7.24 -10.47 22.17
CA ALA A 490 8.14 -9.82 21.22
C ALA A 490 9.31 -10.73 20.80
N ALA A 491 9.84 -11.55 21.73
CA ALA A 491 10.90 -12.51 21.44
C ALA A 491 10.43 -13.63 20.50
N VAL A 492 9.21 -14.14 20.67
CA VAL A 492 8.58 -15.07 19.71
C VAL A 492 8.43 -14.40 18.35
N GLY A 493 7.99 -13.13 18.33
CA GLY A 493 7.98 -12.31 17.11
C GLY A 493 9.35 -12.26 16.43
N PHE A 494 10.43 -12.02 17.19
CA PHE A 494 11.79 -12.03 16.67
C PHE A 494 12.19 -13.38 16.06
N VAL A 495 11.94 -14.48 16.76
CA VAL A 495 12.24 -15.83 16.24
C VAL A 495 11.49 -16.08 14.94
N LEU A 496 10.20 -15.72 14.86
CA LEU A 496 9.39 -15.86 13.66
C LEU A 496 9.86 -14.95 12.51
N ALA A 497 10.34 -13.74 12.83
CA ALA A 497 10.89 -12.83 11.83
C ALA A 497 12.14 -13.41 11.14
N LEU A 498 12.93 -14.27 11.81
CA LEU A 498 14.09 -14.93 11.19
C LEU A 498 13.68 -15.85 10.01
N PHE A 499 12.51 -16.48 10.12
CA PHE A 499 11.94 -17.36 9.08
C PHE A 499 11.31 -16.59 7.92
N LEU A 500 11.24 -15.26 7.99
CA LEU A 500 10.75 -14.43 6.89
C LEU A 500 11.63 -14.67 5.66
N LYS A 501 11.03 -15.19 4.58
CA LYS A 501 11.72 -15.39 3.31
C LYS A 501 11.78 -14.07 2.55
N GLU A 502 12.98 -13.66 2.14
CA GLU A 502 13.16 -12.44 1.36
C GLU A 502 12.80 -12.73 -0.10
N VAL A 503 11.72 -12.11 -0.56
CA VAL A 503 11.31 -12.07 -1.97
C VAL A 503 11.76 -10.72 -2.54
N PRO A 504 12.53 -10.66 -3.63
CA PRO A 504 13.00 -9.39 -4.19
C PRO A 504 11.81 -8.46 -4.50
N LEU A 505 12.02 -7.15 -4.32
CA LEU A 505 11.01 -6.16 -4.72
C LEU A 505 10.82 -6.27 -6.24
N ARG A 506 9.56 -6.45 -6.68
CA ARG A 506 9.23 -6.48 -8.11
C ARG A 506 9.74 -5.17 -8.76
N GLY A 507 10.60 -5.28 -9.78
CA GLY A 507 11.23 -4.14 -10.47
C GLY A 507 12.55 -3.61 -9.87
N ALA A 508 13.14 -4.27 -8.85
CA ALA A 508 14.48 -3.93 -8.36
C ALA A 508 15.59 -4.29 -9.36
N ASP A 509 15.43 -5.43 -10.06
CA ASP A 509 16.41 -5.97 -11.01
C ASP A 509 16.65 -5.03 -12.21
N THR A 510 15.61 -4.30 -12.64
CA THR A 510 15.71 -3.32 -13.73
C THR A 510 16.53 -2.09 -13.35
N SER A 511 16.81 -1.86 -12.07
CA SER A 511 17.51 -0.66 -11.59
C SER A 511 18.90 -0.90 -11.01
N LEU A 512 19.17 -2.08 -10.45
CA LEU A 512 20.56 -2.52 -10.24
C LEU A 512 21.28 -2.62 -11.59
N ALA A 513 20.56 -3.01 -12.66
CA ALA A 513 21.06 -3.00 -14.03
C ALA A 513 21.22 -1.60 -14.67
N VAL A 514 20.68 -0.54 -14.04
CA VAL A 514 20.74 0.85 -14.57
C VAL A 514 21.63 1.76 -13.71
N ASP A 515 21.86 1.43 -12.44
CA ASP A 515 22.67 2.22 -11.49
C ASP A 515 24.04 1.61 -11.19
N MET A 516 24.27 0.34 -11.55
CA MET A 516 25.62 -0.23 -11.66
C MET A 516 26.00 -0.27 -13.13
N GLY A 517 26.83 0.68 -13.57
CA GLY A 517 27.52 0.54 -14.84
C GLY A 517 28.32 -0.76 -14.85
N GLU A 518 28.25 -1.47 -15.97
CA GLU A 518 29.12 -2.59 -16.38
C GLU A 518 29.35 -3.72 -15.36
N GLY A 519 28.85 -4.92 -15.69
CA GLY A 519 29.33 -6.14 -15.05
C GLY A 519 28.28 -7.23 -14.95
N PHE A 520 28.27 -8.10 -15.97
CA PHE A 520 27.93 -9.53 -15.92
C PHE A 520 26.84 -10.01 -14.96
N GLY A 521 25.72 -10.43 -15.56
CA GLY A 521 24.78 -11.37 -14.95
C GLY A 521 23.32 -11.12 -15.32
N MET A 522 22.91 -11.44 -16.55
CA MET A 522 21.48 -11.56 -16.86
C MET A 522 20.95 -12.90 -16.29
N PRO A 523 19.90 -12.91 -15.43
CA PRO A 523 19.32 -14.15 -14.95
C PRO A 523 18.51 -14.86 -16.04
N ASN A 524 18.73 -16.17 -16.15
CA ASN A 524 18.03 -17.11 -17.03
C ASN A 524 16.52 -17.12 -16.75
N SER A 525 15.71 -16.40 -17.52
CA SER A 525 14.31 -16.74 -17.83
C SER A 525 13.64 -15.82 -18.87
N VAL A 526 14.40 -15.03 -19.61
CA VAL A 526 13.84 -14.20 -20.68
C VAL A 526 13.76 -15.04 -21.95
N SER A 527 12.57 -15.25 -22.49
CA SER A 527 12.38 -15.93 -23.78
C SER A 527 13.19 -15.21 -24.88
N PRO A 528 13.74 -15.93 -25.87
CA PRO A 528 14.54 -15.36 -26.95
C PRO A 528 13.87 -14.14 -27.62
N ASP A 529 12.55 -14.18 -27.75
CA ASP A 529 11.73 -13.11 -28.33
C ASP A 529 11.75 -11.81 -27.52
N LYS A 530 11.90 -11.89 -26.19
CA LYS A 530 11.89 -10.72 -25.31
C LYS A 530 13.28 -10.10 -25.17
N LEU A 531 14.34 -10.90 -25.29
CA LEU A 531 15.71 -10.40 -25.50
C LEU A 531 15.84 -9.69 -26.85
N LEU A 532 15.19 -10.23 -27.87
CA LEU A 532 15.08 -9.64 -29.21
C LEU A 532 14.31 -8.32 -29.17
N GLU A 533 13.18 -8.27 -28.47
CA GLU A 533 12.37 -7.06 -28.29
C GLU A 533 13.13 -5.95 -27.54
N ILE A 534 13.92 -6.31 -26.53
CA ILE A 534 14.79 -5.37 -25.79
C ILE A 534 15.96 -4.90 -26.67
N ALA A 535 16.59 -5.79 -27.44
CA ALA A 535 17.68 -5.44 -28.35
C ALA A 535 17.20 -4.49 -29.47
N ILE A 536 16.03 -4.77 -30.06
CA ILE A 536 15.39 -3.91 -31.07
C ILE A 536 14.95 -2.60 -30.43
N GLY A 537 14.33 -2.64 -29.25
CA GLY A 537 13.91 -1.46 -28.51
C GLY A 537 15.07 -0.54 -28.12
N ASN A 538 16.26 -1.10 -27.86
CA ASN A 538 17.48 -0.34 -27.56
C ASN A 538 18.17 0.17 -28.83
N ALA A 539 18.22 -0.64 -29.89
CA ALA A 539 18.68 -0.21 -31.21
C ALA A 539 17.82 0.95 -31.75
N MET A 540 16.49 0.87 -31.57
CA MET A 540 15.52 1.90 -31.97
C MET A 540 15.50 3.12 -31.05
N ARG A 541 15.76 2.98 -29.74
CA ARG A 541 15.95 4.14 -28.86
C ARG A 541 17.18 4.96 -29.26
N GLY A 542 18.16 4.32 -29.91
CA GLY A 542 19.30 4.94 -30.59
C GLY A 542 19.07 5.36 -32.05
N PHE A 543 17.81 5.41 -32.52
CA PHE A 543 17.40 5.97 -33.82
C PHE A 543 16.86 7.43 -33.75
N PRO A 544 17.52 8.40 -33.10
CA PRO A 544 17.29 9.80 -33.44
C PRO A 544 18.04 10.09 -34.75
N HIS A 545 17.30 10.36 -35.82
CA HIS A 545 17.79 11.08 -37.00
C HIS A 545 19.08 10.53 -37.65
N VAL A 546 19.09 9.27 -38.11
CA VAL A 546 19.79 9.04 -39.38
C VAL A 546 18.94 9.74 -40.43
N GLY A 547 19.23 11.02 -40.69
CA GLY A 547 18.58 11.72 -41.79
C GLY A 547 18.75 10.88 -43.06
N LEU A 548 17.72 10.80 -43.90
CA LEU A 548 17.76 10.13 -45.21
C LEU A 548 19.04 10.42 -46.00
N ARG A 549 19.68 11.56 -45.72
CA ARG A 549 21.02 11.96 -46.18
C ARG A 549 22.14 10.94 -45.90
N LYS A 550 22.26 10.43 -44.67
CA LYS A 550 23.30 9.44 -44.30
C LYS A 550 23.00 8.06 -44.90
N LEU A 551 21.73 7.70 -44.97
CA LEU A 551 21.26 6.47 -45.62
C LEU A 551 21.54 6.48 -47.12
N ARG A 552 21.29 7.61 -47.78
CA ARG A 552 21.63 7.84 -49.18
C ARG A 552 23.13 7.67 -49.44
N GLU A 553 23.98 8.24 -48.57
CA GLU A 553 25.44 8.14 -48.67
C GLU A 553 25.94 6.69 -48.48
N HIS A 554 25.36 5.93 -47.54
CA HIS A 554 25.76 4.54 -47.29
C HIS A 554 25.23 3.56 -48.34
N ALA A 555 24.01 3.78 -48.85
CA ALA A 555 23.39 2.92 -49.87
C ALA A 555 23.90 3.21 -51.29
N GLY A 556 24.72 4.25 -51.50
CA GLY A 556 25.22 4.65 -52.81
C GLY A 556 24.13 5.16 -53.76
N VAL A 557 23.00 5.64 -53.22
CA VAL A 557 21.83 6.07 -54.00
C VAL A 557 22.04 7.52 -54.46
N SER A 558 21.98 7.77 -55.77
CA SER A 558 22.16 9.12 -56.35
C SER A 558 20.92 10.02 -56.24
N MET A 559 19.79 9.46 -55.82
CA MET A 559 18.49 10.15 -55.76
C MET A 559 18.46 11.30 -54.73
N PRO A 560 17.78 12.42 -55.02
CA PRO A 560 17.54 13.48 -54.04
C PRO A 560 16.71 12.99 -52.84
N ILE A 561 16.82 13.67 -51.69
CA ILE A 561 16.24 13.21 -50.42
C ILE A 561 14.71 13.12 -50.44
N ALA A 562 14.05 14.04 -51.14
CA ALA A 562 12.59 14.10 -51.22
C ALA A 562 12.00 12.91 -52.03
N PRO A 563 12.45 12.64 -53.28
CA PRO A 563 12.06 11.44 -54.02
C PRO A 563 12.47 10.16 -53.29
N LEU A 564 13.63 10.13 -52.63
CA LEU A 564 14.05 8.97 -51.84
C LEU A 564 13.07 8.66 -50.70
N TRP A 565 12.61 9.69 -50.00
CA TRP A 565 11.58 9.54 -48.98
C TRP A 565 10.26 9.04 -49.57
N ALA A 566 9.83 9.62 -50.71
CA ALA A 566 8.61 9.23 -51.40
C ALA A 566 8.65 7.77 -51.88
N LEU A 567 9.82 7.31 -52.35
CA LEU A 567 10.07 5.92 -52.78
C LEU A 567 9.89 4.93 -51.64
N VAL A 568 10.50 5.23 -50.49
CA VAL A 568 10.39 4.41 -49.28
C VAL A 568 8.94 4.36 -48.78
N GLN A 569 8.22 5.48 -48.79
CA GLN A 569 6.81 5.51 -48.37
C GLN A 569 5.90 4.78 -49.37
N ALA A 570 6.09 4.96 -50.67
CA ALA A 570 5.33 4.25 -51.70
C ALA A 570 5.50 2.73 -51.55
N ASN A 571 6.73 2.24 -51.40
CA ASN A 571 7.00 0.82 -51.18
C ASN A 571 6.33 0.30 -49.92
N ARG A 572 6.41 1.06 -48.82
CA ARG A 572 5.85 0.66 -47.53
C ARG A 572 4.32 0.53 -47.61
N PHE A 573 3.63 1.50 -48.22
CA PHE A 573 2.18 1.45 -48.38
C PHE A 573 1.72 0.40 -49.40
N LEU A 574 2.45 0.24 -50.53
CA LEU A 574 2.20 -0.84 -51.51
C LEU A 574 2.30 -2.23 -50.88
N ARG A 575 3.33 -2.47 -50.07
CA ARG A 575 3.53 -3.77 -49.43
C ARG A 575 2.54 -4.04 -48.30
N ALA A 576 2.17 -3.03 -47.54
CA ALA A 576 1.28 -3.22 -46.40
C ALA A 576 -0.21 -3.24 -46.75
N THR A 577 -0.64 -2.37 -47.67
CA THR A 577 -2.08 -2.19 -47.98
C THR A 577 -2.43 -2.61 -49.41
N GLY A 578 -1.46 -3.09 -50.19
CA GLY A 578 -1.64 -3.45 -51.59
C GLY A 578 -1.78 -2.25 -52.54
N SER A 579 -1.83 -1.02 -52.01
CA SER A 579 -1.99 0.21 -52.78
C SER A 579 -1.22 1.36 -52.13
N ALA A 580 -0.58 2.23 -52.93
CA ALA A 580 0.00 3.48 -52.42
C ALA A 580 -0.73 4.66 -53.05
N GLU A 581 -1.54 5.34 -52.24
CA GLU A 581 -2.22 6.59 -52.61
C GLU A 581 -1.48 7.78 -52.01
N VAL A 582 -1.16 8.79 -52.81
CA VAL A 582 -0.41 9.97 -52.34
C VAL A 582 -1.22 10.73 -51.28
N SER A 583 -2.53 10.88 -51.47
CA SER A 583 -3.41 11.53 -50.50
C SER A 583 -3.43 10.81 -49.14
N ARG A 584 -3.48 9.47 -49.15
CA ARG A 584 -3.48 8.64 -47.94
C ARG A 584 -2.14 8.70 -47.20
N ILE A 585 -1.03 8.71 -47.94
CA ILE A 585 0.30 8.91 -47.36
C ILE A 585 0.40 10.30 -46.72
N ALA A 586 -0.08 11.36 -47.40
CA ALA A 586 -0.08 12.71 -46.86
C ALA A 586 -0.94 12.83 -45.58
N GLN A 587 -2.12 12.19 -45.58
CA GLN A 587 -3.01 12.14 -44.42
C GLN A 587 -2.39 11.40 -43.23
N TRP A 588 -1.68 10.30 -43.47
CA TRP A 588 -0.96 9.55 -42.44
C TRP A 588 0.08 10.42 -41.70
N TYR A 589 0.77 11.29 -42.44
CA TYR A 589 1.75 12.22 -41.88
C TYR A 589 1.15 13.56 -41.42
N ARG A 590 -0.17 13.76 -41.57
CA ARG A 590 -0.89 15.01 -41.29
C ARG A 590 -0.33 16.22 -42.05
N ILE A 591 0.09 16.01 -43.29
CA ILE A 591 0.62 17.06 -44.18
C ILE A 591 -0.37 17.21 -45.36
N PRO A 592 -0.67 18.45 -45.82
CA PRO A 592 -1.42 18.66 -47.05
C PRO A 592 -0.77 17.94 -48.25
N PRO A 593 -1.55 17.25 -49.11
CA PRO A 593 -1.01 16.46 -50.22
C PRO A 593 -0.20 17.30 -51.22
N GLU A 594 -0.51 18.60 -51.35
CA GLU A 594 0.18 19.54 -52.25
C GLU A 594 1.67 19.71 -51.90
N ILE A 595 2.05 19.47 -50.64
CA ILE A 595 3.43 19.59 -50.18
C ILE A 595 4.26 18.36 -50.57
N VAL A 596 3.61 17.20 -50.67
CA VAL A 596 4.28 15.91 -50.87
C VAL A 596 4.25 15.48 -52.34
N ASP A 597 3.23 15.92 -53.08
CA ASP A 597 3.05 15.67 -54.51
C ASP A 597 4.30 15.93 -55.38
N PRO A 598 5.08 17.03 -55.19
CA PRO A 598 6.28 17.28 -55.98
C PRO A 598 7.31 16.15 -55.87
N ALA A 599 7.46 15.54 -54.69
CA ALA A 599 8.41 14.46 -54.45
C ALA A 599 7.99 13.17 -55.17
N PHE A 600 6.69 12.87 -55.23
CA PHE A 600 6.15 11.74 -55.99
C PHE A 600 6.20 11.98 -57.50
N ASN A 601 5.99 13.21 -57.96
CA ASN A 601 6.09 13.56 -59.37
C ASN A 601 7.53 13.44 -59.89
N GLU A 602 8.52 13.85 -59.09
CA GLU A 602 9.94 13.70 -59.42
C GLU A 602 10.35 12.21 -59.48
N LEU A 603 9.76 11.37 -58.64
CA LEU A 603 9.97 9.92 -58.65
C LEU A 603 9.45 9.27 -59.94
N VAL A 604 8.29 9.72 -60.42
CA VAL A 604 7.70 9.27 -61.69
C VAL A 604 8.49 9.79 -62.89
N ALA A 605 8.88 11.07 -62.87
CA ALA A 605 9.65 11.69 -63.95
C ALA A 605 11.01 11.01 -64.19
N ASN A 606 11.63 10.51 -63.13
CA ASN A 606 12.89 9.78 -63.20
C ASN A 606 12.72 8.27 -63.45
N GLY A 607 11.50 7.78 -63.69
CA GLY A 607 11.23 6.39 -64.07
C GLY A 607 11.24 5.37 -62.93
N TYR A 608 11.24 5.81 -61.67
CA TYR A 608 11.23 4.93 -60.49
C TYR A 608 9.82 4.50 -60.06
N ALA A 609 8.77 5.17 -60.54
CA ALA A 609 7.39 4.75 -60.37
C ALA A 609 6.51 5.16 -61.56
N LEU A 610 5.37 4.50 -61.65
CA LEU A 610 4.25 4.86 -62.51
C LEU A 610 3.14 5.42 -61.62
N ARG A 611 2.56 6.55 -62.03
CA ARG A 611 1.41 7.16 -61.36
C ARG A 611 0.17 7.02 -62.25
N THR A 612 -0.93 6.56 -61.66
CA THR A 612 -2.25 6.56 -62.29
C THR A 612 -3.22 7.22 -61.33
N ASN A 613 -3.64 8.45 -61.65
CA ASN A 613 -4.39 9.33 -60.74
C ASN A 613 -3.63 9.51 -59.41
N ASP A 614 -4.23 9.08 -58.30
CA ASP A 614 -3.63 9.18 -56.97
C ASP A 614 -2.77 7.96 -56.59
N HIS A 615 -2.79 6.90 -57.40
CA HIS A 615 -2.06 5.66 -57.12
C HIS A 615 -0.63 5.68 -57.68
N ILE A 616 0.31 5.20 -56.88
CA ILE A 616 1.72 5.03 -57.20
C ILE A 616 2.06 3.53 -57.26
N TRP A 617 2.73 3.12 -58.34
CA TRP A 617 3.24 1.77 -58.56
C TRP A 617 4.74 1.84 -58.81
N LEU A 618 5.54 1.02 -58.14
CA LEU A 618 6.99 1.04 -58.35
C LEU A 618 7.37 0.30 -59.64
N THR A 619 8.27 0.88 -60.42
CA THR A 619 8.91 0.19 -61.55
C THR A 619 9.97 -0.79 -61.04
N ASP A 620 10.51 -1.63 -61.91
CA ASP A 620 11.61 -2.54 -61.55
C ASP A 620 12.83 -1.76 -61.03
N SER A 621 13.16 -0.63 -61.66
CA SER A 621 14.22 0.27 -61.20
C SER A 621 13.91 0.91 -59.83
N GLY A 622 12.66 1.28 -59.56
CA GLY A 622 12.26 1.77 -58.23
C GLY A 622 12.37 0.71 -57.14
N ARG A 623 12.05 -0.55 -57.46
CA ARG A 623 12.19 -1.68 -56.53
C ARG A 623 13.65 -1.98 -56.22
N GLU A 624 14.53 -1.95 -57.22
CA GLU A 624 15.97 -2.13 -57.02
C GLU A 624 16.57 -1.07 -56.07
N GLU A 625 16.16 0.19 -56.19
CA GLU A 625 16.62 1.25 -55.28
C GLU A 625 16.11 1.07 -53.85
N VAL A 626 14.87 0.61 -53.69
CA VAL A 626 14.32 0.24 -52.36
C VAL A 626 15.10 -0.92 -51.74
N ASP A 627 15.44 -1.93 -52.53
CA ASP A 627 16.18 -3.09 -52.05
C ASP A 627 17.60 -2.69 -51.60
N LYS A 628 18.28 -1.79 -52.32
CA LYS A 628 19.57 -1.20 -51.89
C LYS A 628 19.48 -0.48 -50.56
N ILE A 629 18.44 0.32 -50.33
CA ILE A 629 18.22 1.05 -49.06
C ILE A 629 17.95 0.07 -47.92
N SER A 630 17.14 -0.95 -48.19
CA SER A 630 16.78 -2.00 -47.24
C SER A 630 18.02 -2.77 -46.80
N GLU A 631 18.89 -3.10 -47.76
CA GLU A 631 20.16 -3.77 -47.50
C GLU A 631 21.13 -2.88 -46.72
N ALA A 632 21.21 -1.59 -47.02
CA ALA A 632 22.03 -0.65 -46.26
C ALA A 632 21.57 -0.49 -44.80
N ILE A 633 20.24 -0.50 -44.55
CA ILE A 633 19.69 -0.50 -43.19
C ILE A 633 20.07 -1.80 -42.46
N ASN A 634 19.97 -2.95 -43.14
CA ASN A 634 20.35 -4.25 -42.59
C ASN A 634 21.82 -4.27 -42.19
N GLN A 635 22.72 -3.85 -43.09
CA GLN A 635 24.16 -3.81 -42.84
C GLN A 635 24.52 -2.87 -41.70
N TYR A 636 23.87 -1.70 -41.62
CA TYR A 636 24.07 -0.76 -40.53
C TYR A 636 23.63 -1.34 -39.17
N LEU A 637 22.49 -2.03 -39.12
CA LEU A 637 22.02 -2.69 -37.91
C LEU A 637 22.98 -3.80 -37.47
N ILE A 638 23.44 -4.62 -38.41
CA ILE A 638 24.40 -5.71 -38.17
C ILE A 638 25.75 -5.16 -37.66
N GLU A 639 26.28 -4.11 -38.28
CA GLU A 639 27.55 -3.48 -37.90
C GLU A 639 27.48 -2.81 -36.51
N ARG A 640 26.33 -2.23 -36.16
CA ARG A 640 26.15 -1.60 -34.85
C ARG A 640 25.97 -2.65 -33.74
N LEU A 641 25.34 -3.77 -34.06
CA LEU A 641 25.21 -4.91 -33.15
C LEU A 641 26.55 -5.62 -32.91
N SER A 642 27.39 -5.77 -33.94
CA SER A 642 28.73 -6.37 -33.79
C SER A 642 29.69 -5.52 -32.98
N ARG A 643 29.48 -4.20 -32.91
CA ARG A 643 30.26 -3.26 -32.07
C ARG A 643 29.77 -3.16 -30.63
N THR A 644 28.72 -3.89 -30.25
CA THR A 644 28.24 -3.92 -28.86
C THR A 644 29.13 -4.89 -28.07
N PRO A 645 29.83 -4.45 -27.01
CA PRO A 645 30.60 -5.36 -26.17
C PRO A 645 29.66 -6.43 -25.55
N ASP A 646 30.09 -7.69 -25.51
CA ASP A 646 29.35 -8.94 -25.20
C ASP A 646 28.74 -9.72 -26.39
N PHE A 647 28.94 -9.31 -27.65
CA PHE A 647 28.43 -10.09 -28.80
C PHE A 647 29.37 -11.22 -29.27
N GLU A 648 30.69 -11.09 -29.08
CA GLU A 648 31.66 -12.08 -29.57
C GLU A 648 31.68 -13.40 -28.78
N ASP A 649 31.19 -13.41 -27.53
CA ASP A 649 31.40 -14.51 -26.56
C ASP A 649 30.14 -15.37 -26.29
N ARG A 650 29.10 -15.29 -27.13
CA ARG A 650 27.79 -15.96 -26.90
C ARG A 650 27.60 -17.23 -27.74
N ALA A 651 27.18 -18.31 -27.08
CA ALA A 651 26.97 -19.66 -27.65
C ALA A 651 25.85 -19.75 -28.72
N ASP A 652 24.92 -18.81 -28.77
CA ASP A 652 23.73 -18.85 -29.64
C ASP A 652 23.81 -17.89 -30.86
N ARG A 653 25.03 -17.70 -31.38
CA ARG A 653 25.36 -16.73 -32.45
C ARG A 653 24.48 -16.88 -33.70
N GLU A 654 24.29 -18.12 -34.19
CA GLU A 654 23.54 -18.39 -35.42
C GLU A 654 22.03 -18.10 -35.28
N GLN A 655 21.44 -18.41 -34.12
CA GLN A 655 20.01 -18.19 -33.89
C GLN A 655 19.67 -16.70 -33.74
N ILE A 656 20.55 -15.95 -33.08
CA ILE A 656 20.41 -14.49 -32.91
C ILE A 656 20.56 -13.80 -34.28
N GLN A 657 21.54 -14.21 -35.09
CA GLN A 657 21.74 -13.68 -36.43
C GLN A 657 20.54 -13.98 -37.36
N ALA A 658 20.01 -15.21 -37.31
CA ALA A 658 18.83 -15.61 -38.09
C ALA A 658 17.52 -14.91 -37.65
N ALA A 659 17.41 -14.49 -36.38
CA ALA A 659 16.29 -13.71 -35.87
C ALA A 659 16.39 -12.24 -36.29
N LEU A 660 17.59 -11.67 -36.25
CA LEU A 660 17.89 -10.31 -36.70
C LEU A 660 17.62 -10.11 -38.20
N GLU A 661 18.06 -11.04 -39.05
CA GLU A 661 17.80 -11.00 -40.50
C GLU A 661 16.31 -11.12 -40.86
N ARG A 662 15.53 -11.83 -40.03
CA ARG A 662 14.07 -11.93 -40.20
C ARG A 662 13.37 -10.63 -39.86
N ILE A 663 13.84 -9.92 -38.83
CA ILE A 663 13.20 -8.70 -38.35
C ILE A 663 13.63 -7.47 -39.14
N SER A 664 14.88 -7.38 -39.59
CA SER A 664 15.29 -6.26 -40.43
C SER A 664 14.54 -6.26 -41.77
N ARG A 665 14.27 -7.45 -42.34
CA ARG A 665 13.32 -7.64 -43.45
C ARG A 665 11.89 -7.18 -43.10
N ARG A 666 11.47 -7.30 -41.85
CA ARG A 666 10.12 -6.92 -41.38
C ARG A 666 9.97 -5.41 -41.14
N ILE A 667 11.00 -4.73 -40.64
CA ILE A 667 11.02 -3.28 -40.40
C ILE A 667 10.85 -2.48 -41.70
N VAL A 668 11.35 -3.01 -42.82
CA VAL A 668 11.20 -2.40 -44.14
C VAL A 668 9.80 -2.60 -44.73
N THR A 669 9.07 -3.63 -44.28
CA THR A 669 7.88 -4.14 -44.96
C THR A 669 6.55 -3.90 -44.23
N ASP A 670 6.56 -3.63 -42.91
CA ASP A 670 5.34 -3.61 -42.09
C ASP A 670 4.91 -2.17 -41.71
N THR A 671 3.67 -1.75 -42.04
CA THR A 671 3.14 -0.43 -41.62
C THR A 671 2.64 -0.40 -40.18
N ASP A 672 2.29 -1.56 -39.61
CA ASP A 672 1.50 -1.66 -38.37
C ASP A 672 2.32 -1.61 -37.08
N TRP A 673 3.64 -1.50 -37.20
CA TRP A 673 4.56 -1.51 -36.06
C TRP A 673 4.33 -0.39 -35.03
N ARG A 674 3.69 0.72 -35.42
CA ARG A 674 3.30 1.78 -34.47
C ARG A 674 1.92 1.62 -33.87
N GLU A 675 1.03 0.80 -34.45
CA GLU A 675 -0.38 0.76 -34.06
C GLU A 675 -0.82 -0.49 -33.29
N ASN A 676 -0.04 -1.58 -33.21
CA ASN A 676 -0.47 -2.73 -32.39
C ASN A 676 0.66 -3.62 -31.84
N PRO A 677 1.01 -3.52 -30.54
CA PRO A 677 1.63 -4.62 -29.81
C PRO A 677 0.62 -5.70 -29.37
N ILE A 678 -0.70 -5.51 -29.55
CA ILE A 678 -1.72 -6.28 -28.79
C ILE A 678 -2.74 -7.06 -29.66
N ALA A 679 -2.89 -6.80 -30.96
CA ALA A 679 -3.96 -7.44 -31.73
C ALA A 679 -3.49 -8.63 -32.59
N ALA A 680 -3.12 -9.75 -31.97
CA ALA A 680 -3.07 -11.03 -32.67
C ALA A 680 -3.45 -12.20 -31.74
N LEU A 681 -4.71 -12.65 -31.85
CA LEU A 681 -5.21 -14.05 -31.87
C LEU A 681 -6.65 -14.13 -31.29
N PRO A 682 -7.52 -15.06 -31.74
CA PRO A 682 -7.83 -15.44 -33.12
C PRO A 682 -9.37 -15.48 -33.40
N ALA A 683 -9.69 -15.75 -34.67
CA ALA A 683 -10.98 -15.68 -35.35
C ALA A 683 -12.19 -16.43 -34.75
N ALA A 684 -13.38 -15.88 -34.99
CA ALA A 684 -14.58 -16.68 -35.33
C ALA A 684 -15.52 -15.89 -36.26
N SER A 685 -15.57 -16.38 -37.49
CA SER A 685 -16.57 -16.28 -38.57
C SER A 685 -18.03 -15.96 -38.19
N GLY A 686 -18.72 -15.21 -39.06
CA GLY A 686 -20.20 -15.21 -39.07
C GLY A 686 -20.90 -14.18 -39.95
N ALA A 687 -20.69 -14.25 -41.27
CA ALA A 687 -21.60 -13.93 -42.39
C ALA A 687 -22.75 -12.88 -42.30
N ALA A 688 -22.80 -12.10 -43.39
CA ALA A 688 -23.97 -11.72 -44.21
C ALA A 688 -24.66 -10.35 -43.99
N SER A 689 -24.24 -9.39 -44.84
CA SER A 689 -25.00 -8.58 -45.82
C SER A 689 -26.25 -7.73 -45.45
N PRO A 690 -26.52 -6.64 -46.19
CA PRO A 690 -27.24 -5.44 -45.73
C PRO A 690 -28.67 -5.32 -46.29
N ALA A 691 -29.47 -4.40 -45.72
CA ALA A 691 -30.48 -3.59 -46.45
C ALA A 691 -31.21 -2.59 -45.51
N ARG A 692 -30.88 -1.30 -45.60
CA ARG A 692 -31.73 -0.19 -46.08
C ARG A 692 -31.15 1.17 -45.68
#